data_AF-T0QJ97-F1
#
_entry.id   AF-T0QJ97-F1
#
_cell.length_a   1.000
_cell.length_b   1.000
_cell.length_c   1.000
_cell.angle_alpha   90.00
_cell.angle_beta   90.00
_cell.angle_gamma   90.00
#
_symmetry.space_group_name_H-M   'P 1'
#
loop_
_entity.id
_entity.type
_entity.pdbx_description
1 polymer ?
#
loop_
_entity_poly.entity_id
_entity_poly.type
_entity_poly.pdbx_seq_one_letter_code
_entity_poly.pdbx_strand_id
1 'polypeptide(L)'
;MTTTQDLDPVYDTVMNRLALTASAPSEADVDEVVSELRAIATLPSLYHLARHRALVDVLDDASGYDLVLTTHDDTGRITSVVARDTDAIPSLVLRSLDNSDVVYFLCKHRQSTSALVFWPTQHRLRQLGIADALAYVQDVLSGAPDDTLLLGYASVKDMVAALVEMVGNDADLGHARRHNRGRVVNHCNSLKLTDVWLARTHEAEPLCASVLQILLDLDHVSLLQQCLDLSAENEDHPKMHLVGPKVHACLARYGWATLAPAVDMLLARWGATSPANTVHIPFALLASLAGVADEPICPPLEHQPNARGQIAAAYGTLRAACKVSTVISMCPEYPNNNAATDAAMQLLKNCLLLEAYLTPNANVQGTLPAPILACIPRNDDSFPSMFVLSPAIAFAVAKNPRVSLGSWTVRDVAHRVHGCYDIFKSPVAAAGNLLLRLQLDDGGATLCGEMDTMLDATDDDMKFGIVSGIIALAARHTIPARLIEYLARVVATATTCLLTTASALDIVVPYFFQGPVPVDKEERELETRRYIMAGALGFFNEVAPHCGDYILTQLDTVLENAEGTALPIERAVRVLLPLLEEFTQRWPKLAVDLRDEMLAALQARLQVESARSSWASEPAKGELPRATTGQAPTHLMML
;
A
#
# COMPACT_ATOMS: atom_id res chain seq x y z
N MET A 1 51.70 -16.59 -43.19
CA MET A 1 51.65 -15.17 -43.61
C MET A 1 50.82 -15.12 -44.88
N THR A 2 49.50 -15.08 -44.72
CA THR A 2 48.52 -14.89 -45.78
C THR A 2 47.92 -13.51 -45.54
N THR A 3 47.95 -12.69 -46.59
CA THR A 3 47.66 -11.26 -46.61
C THR A 3 46.19 -10.95 -46.31
N THR A 4 45.99 -10.04 -45.37
CA THR A 4 44.75 -9.40 -44.91
C THR A 4 44.25 -8.35 -45.91
N GLN A 5 43.73 -8.76 -47.08
CA GLN A 5 43.38 -7.76 -48.12
C GLN A 5 42.06 -7.94 -48.88
N ASP A 6 41.15 -8.84 -48.47
CA ASP A 6 39.85 -9.03 -49.17
C ASP A 6 38.63 -9.03 -48.23
N LEU A 7 38.56 -8.08 -47.27
CA LEU A 7 37.38 -7.91 -46.40
C LEU A 7 36.62 -6.58 -46.59
N ASP A 8 37.11 -5.66 -47.43
CA ASP A 8 36.58 -4.30 -47.53
C ASP A 8 35.14 -4.15 -48.06
N PRO A 9 34.64 -4.86 -49.10
CA PRO A 9 33.40 -4.40 -49.73
C PRO A 9 32.13 -4.68 -48.91
N VAL A 10 32.09 -5.77 -48.12
CA VAL A 10 30.92 -6.09 -47.28
C VAL A 10 30.97 -5.30 -45.97
N TYR A 11 32.17 -5.17 -45.39
CA TYR A 11 32.40 -4.37 -44.19
C TYR A 11 32.10 -2.89 -44.46
N ASP A 12 32.67 -2.30 -45.51
CA ASP A 12 32.41 -0.90 -45.89
C ASP A 12 30.95 -0.68 -46.28
N THR A 13 30.26 -1.67 -46.86
CA THR A 13 28.83 -1.53 -47.21
C THR A 13 27.95 -1.52 -45.96
N VAL A 14 28.26 -2.33 -44.95
CA VAL A 14 27.56 -2.36 -43.66
C VAL A 14 27.87 -1.08 -42.86
N MET A 15 29.15 -0.69 -42.75
CA MET A 15 29.58 0.52 -42.05
C MET A 15 29.01 1.80 -42.67
N ASN A 16 28.98 1.93 -44.00
CA ASN A 16 28.40 3.10 -44.67
C ASN A 16 26.87 3.17 -44.55
N ARG A 17 26.17 2.06 -44.31
CA ARG A 17 24.71 2.03 -44.14
C ARG A 17 24.30 2.38 -42.71
N LEU A 18 25.06 1.91 -41.72
CA LEU A 18 24.88 2.26 -40.30
C LEU A 18 25.12 3.76 -40.04
N ALA A 19 26.07 4.38 -40.74
CA ALA A 19 26.31 5.82 -40.67
C ALA A 19 25.15 6.67 -41.23
N LEU A 20 24.25 6.10 -42.04
CA LEU A 20 23.13 6.81 -42.68
C LEU A 20 21.83 6.78 -41.84
N THR A 21 21.67 5.83 -40.92
CA THR A 21 20.46 5.65 -40.08
C THR A 21 20.48 6.44 -38.77
N ALA A 22 21.59 7.10 -38.43
CA ALA A 22 21.84 7.72 -37.11
C ALA A 22 21.04 8.99 -36.76
N SER A 23 20.14 9.50 -37.61
CA SER A 23 19.46 10.78 -37.36
C SER A 23 18.04 10.71 -36.77
N ALA A 24 17.46 9.51 -36.61
CA ALA A 24 16.32 9.17 -35.74
C ALA A 24 15.85 7.76 -36.14
N PRO A 25 16.33 6.68 -35.49
CA PRO A 25 16.03 5.33 -35.95
C PRO A 25 14.57 4.98 -35.69
N SER A 26 13.84 4.65 -36.74
CA SER A 26 12.56 3.97 -36.67
C SER A 26 12.75 2.52 -36.16
N GLU A 27 11.67 1.87 -35.72
CA GLU A 27 11.69 0.46 -35.29
C GLU A 27 12.28 -0.48 -36.39
N ALA A 28 12.11 -0.12 -37.67
CA ALA A 28 12.70 -0.83 -38.80
C ALA A 28 14.24 -0.67 -38.87
N ASP A 29 14.79 0.46 -38.45
CA ASP A 29 16.22 0.70 -38.41
C ASP A 29 16.89 -0.10 -37.29
N VAL A 30 16.19 -0.33 -36.17
CA VAL A 30 16.64 -1.22 -35.09
C VAL A 30 16.69 -2.68 -35.54
N ASP A 31 15.68 -3.16 -36.27
CA ASP A 31 15.64 -4.52 -36.82
C ASP A 31 16.75 -4.75 -37.88
N GLU A 32 17.10 -3.73 -38.65
CA GLU A 32 18.21 -3.76 -39.61
C GLU A 32 19.57 -3.82 -38.90
N VAL A 33 19.80 -2.96 -37.89
CA VAL A 33 20.99 -3.01 -37.03
C VAL A 33 21.12 -4.38 -36.34
N VAL A 34 20.03 -4.94 -35.82
CA VAL A 34 20.00 -6.28 -35.20
C VAL A 34 20.31 -7.39 -36.21
N SER A 35 19.86 -7.26 -37.46
CA SER A 35 20.16 -8.21 -38.55
C SER A 35 21.66 -8.18 -38.93
N GLU A 36 22.25 -7.00 -38.99
CA GLU A 36 23.68 -6.83 -39.29
C GLU A 36 24.58 -7.25 -38.12
N LEU A 37 24.19 -6.98 -36.87
CA LEU A 37 24.83 -7.52 -35.68
C LEU A 37 24.82 -9.06 -35.66
N ARG A 38 23.72 -9.68 -36.11
CA ARG A 38 23.64 -11.14 -36.31
C ARG A 38 24.57 -11.62 -37.42
N ALA A 39 24.75 -10.86 -38.51
CA ALA A 39 25.69 -11.19 -39.56
C ALA A 39 27.15 -11.15 -39.08
N ILE A 40 27.53 -10.14 -38.30
CA ILE A 40 28.86 -10.04 -37.67
C ILE A 40 29.10 -11.20 -36.69
N ALA A 41 28.05 -11.60 -35.95
CA ALA A 41 28.10 -12.74 -35.03
C ALA A 41 28.27 -14.12 -35.72
N THR A 42 27.99 -14.26 -37.03
CA THR A 42 28.09 -15.53 -37.77
C THR A 42 29.44 -15.79 -38.48
N LEU A 43 30.34 -14.80 -38.54
CA LEU A 43 31.74 -14.98 -38.99
C LEU A 43 32.50 -16.12 -38.22
N PRO A 44 33.63 -16.65 -38.72
CA PRO A 44 34.35 -17.77 -38.08
C PRO A 44 35.04 -17.41 -36.74
N SER A 45 35.29 -18.41 -35.88
CA SER A 45 35.82 -18.26 -34.50
C SER A 45 37.24 -17.71 -34.38
N LEU A 46 38.05 -17.72 -35.45
CA LEU A 46 39.42 -17.18 -35.42
C LEU A 46 39.49 -15.64 -35.37
N TYR A 47 38.34 -14.94 -35.38
CA TYR A 47 38.23 -13.48 -35.54
C TYR A 47 37.54 -12.76 -34.37
N HIS A 48 37.50 -13.34 -33.17
CA HIS A 48 36.80 -12.72 -32.02
C HIS A 48 37.23 -11.27 -31.74
N LEU A 49 38.54 -10.97 -31.80
CA LEU A 49 39.05 -9.60 -31.57
C LEU A 49 38.59 -8.62 -32.65
N ALA A 50 38.65 -9.03 -33.93
CA ALA A 50 38.24 -8.19 -35.05
C ALA A 50 36.73 -7.91 -35.02
N ARG A 51 35.92 -8.89 -34.60
CA ARG A 51 34.47 -8.74 -34.42
C ARG A 51 34.10 -7.78 -33.30
N HIS A 52 34.74 -7.90 -32.14
CA HIS A 52 34.49 -7.00 -31.02
C HIS A 52 34.94 -5.58 -31.35
N ARG A 53 36.07 -5.42 -32.05
CA ARG A 53 36.54 -4.13 -32.51
C ARG A 53 35.57 -3.51 -33.53
N ALA A 54 35.16 -4.27 -34.54
CA ALA A 54 34.15 -3.81 -35.50
C ALA A 54 32.83 -3.40 -34.82
N LEU A 55 32.37 -4.15 -33.81
CA LEU A 55 31.20 -3.79 -33.04
C LEU A 55 31.37 -2.47 -32.29
N VAL A 56 32.51 -2.28 -31.61
CA VAL A 56 32.82 -1.02 -30.92
C VAL A 56 32.88 0.14 -31.91
N ASP A 57 33.57 -0.03 -33.04
CA ASP A 57 33.68 0.99 -34.07
C ASP A 57 32.29 1.37 -34.63
N VAL A 58 31.40 0.39 -34.85
CA VAL A 58 29.99 0.64 -35.25
C VAL A 58 29.22 1.44 -34.21
N LEU A 59 29.33 1.05 -32.94
CA LEU A 59 28.61 1.71 -31.85
C LEU A 59 29.10 3.14 -31.63
N ASP A 60 30.42 3.35 -31.76
CA ASP A 60 31.07 4.66 -31.71
C ASP A 60 30.58 5.56 -32.85
N ASP A 61 30.57 5.04 -34.09
CA ASP A 61 30.18 5.80 -35.29
C ASP A 61 28.69 6.18 -35.26
N ALA A 62 27.84 5.36 -34.63
CA ALA A 62 26.41 5.61 -34.54
C ALA A 62 26.04 6.82 -33.66
N SER A 63 26.93 7.31 -32.78
CA SER A 63 26.74 8.43 -31.84
C SER A 63 25.51 8.35 -30.90
N GLY A 64 24.71 7.30 -31.01
CA GLY A 64 23.46 7.09 -30.29
C GLY A 64 23.53 6.05 -29.18
N TYR A 65 24.73 5.53 -28.87
CA TYR A 65 24.94 4.49 -27.86
C TYR A 65 25.94 4.94 -26.80
N ASP A 66 25.66 4.58 -25.56
CA ASP A 66 26.64 4.60 -24.48
C ASP A 66 27.39 3.27 -24.47
N LEU A 67 28.70 3.33 -24.20
CA LEU A 67 29.57 2.17 -24.13
C LEU A 67 30.37 2.19 -22.83
N VAL A 68 30.31 1.10 -22.06
CA VAL A 68 31.11 0.95 -20.85
C VAL A 68 31.74 -0.43 -20.77
N LEU A 69 32.97 -0.49 -20.26
CA LEU A 69 33.60 -1.73 -19.86
C LEU A 69 33.28 -1.97 -18.39
N THR A 70 32.67 -3.10 -18.08
CA THR A 70 32.29 -3.47 -16.72
C THR A 70 33.09 -4.67 -16.24
N THR A 71 33.32 -4.75 -14.94
CA THR A 71 33.76 -5.99 -14.28
C THR A 71 32.62 -6.58 -13.44
N HIS A 72 32.60 -7.89 -13.27
CA HIS A 72 31.57 -8.59 -12.51
C HIS A 72 32.15 -9.51 -11.45
N ASP A 73 31.37 -9.76 -10.40
CA ASP A 73 31.64 -10.84 -9.45
C ASP A 73 31.11 -12.20 -9.96
N ASP A 74 31.32 -13.25 -9.16
CA ASP A 74 30.90 -14.62 -9.47
C ASP A 74 29.36 -14.78 -9.55
N THR A 75 28.61 -13.78 -9.06
CA THR A 75 27.13 -13.75 -9.16
C THR A 75 26.64 -13.06 -10.43
N GLY A 76 27.54 -12.42 -11.18
CA GLY A 76 27.20 -11.66 -12.38
C GLY A 76 26.85 -10.19 -12.11
N ARG A 77 27.09 -9.70 -10.89
CA ARG A 77 26.86 -8.30 -10.51
C ARG A 77 28.02 -7.43 -10.91
N ILE A 78 27.71 -6.26 -11.47
CA ILE A 78 28.72 -5.26 -11.83
C ILE A 78 29.42 -4.74 -10.56
N THR A 79 30.75 -4.84 -10.53
CA THR A 79 31.61 -4.38 -9.43
C THR A 79 32.43 -3.15 -9.77
N SER A 80 32.65 -2.89 -11.06
CA SER A 80 33.26 -1.65 -11.53
C SER A 80 32.80 -1.33 -12.94
N VAL A 81 32.77 -0.04 -13.26
CA VAL A 81 32.39 0.50 -14.56
C VAL A 81 33.48 1.46 -15.02
N VAL A 82 33.97 1.26 -16.24
CA VAL A 82 34.94 2.13 -16.91
C VAL A 82 34.26 2.64 -18.18
N ALA A 83 33.81 3.89 -18.12
CA ALA A 83 33.39 4.63 -19.30
C ALA A 83 34.61 5.18 -20.05
N ARG A 84 34.46 5.42 -21.35
CA ARG A 84 35.49 6.10 -22.13
C ARG A 84 35.46 7.60 -21.81
N ASP A 85 36.62 8.24 -21.74
CA ASP A 85 36.74 9.69 -21.44
C ASP A 85 35.97 10.60 -22.42
N THR A 86 35.60 10.09 -23.61
CA THR A 86 34.85 10.83 -24.63
C THR A 86 33.34 10.70 -24.50
N ASP A 87 32.86 9.74 -23.74
CA ASP A 87 31.43 9.45 -23.67
C ASP A 87 30.84 10.38 -22.61
N ALA A 88 29.99 11.31 -23.04
CA ALA A 88 29.27 12.21 -22.14
C ALA A 88 28.17 11.45 -21.36
N ILE A 89 28.52 10.33 -20.72
CA ILE A 89 27.64 9.54 -19.87
C ILE A 89 27.54 10.24 -18.52
N PRO A 90 26.33 10.65 -18.09
CA PRO A 90 26.17 11.31 -16.82
C PRO A 90 26.63 10.41 -15.66
N SER A 91 27.34 10.98 -14.69
CA SER A 91 27.83 10.23 -13.52
C SER A 91 26.72 9.56 -12.71
N LEU A 92 25.49 10.06 -12.80
CA LEU A 92 24.31 9.43 -12.22
C LEU A 92 24.01 8.07 -12.87
N VAL A 93 24.06 7.99 -14.20
CA VAL A 93 23.84 6.75 -14.97
C VAL A 93 24.97 5.76 -14.70
N LEU A 94 26.22 6.22 -14.62
CA LEU A 94 27.34 5.32 -14.30
C LEU A 94 27.21 4.72 -12.90
N ARG A 95 26.77 5.51 -11.91
CA ARG A 95 26.55 5.04 -10.54
C ARG A 95 25.40 4.04 -10.42
N SER A 96 24.35 4.15 -11.24
CA SER A 96 23.23 3.20 -11.19
C SER A 96 23.59 1.81 -11.72
N LEU A 97 24.69 1.70 -12.47
CA LEU A 97 25.20 0.41 -12.94
C LEU A 97 25.94 -0.37 -11.83
N ASP A 98 26.39 0.28 -10.76
CA ASP A 98 27.07 -0.40 -9.65
C ASP A 98 26.10 -1.37 -8.97
N ASN A 99 26.50 -2.64 -8.81
CA ASN A 99 25.69 -3.76 -8.31
C ASN A 99 24.48 -4.14 -9.16
N SER A 100 24.34 -3.63 -10.38
CA SER A 100 23.31 -4.08 -11.32
C SER A 100 23.67 -5.43 -11.95
N ASP A 101 22.65 -6.23 -12.26
CA ASP A 101 22.81 -7.53 -12.93
C ASP A 101 22.96 -7.35 -14.45
N VAL A 102 23.91 -8.06 -15.06
CA VAL A 102 24.02 -8.10 -16.53
C VAL A 102 22.96 -9.03 -17.10
N VAL A 103 21.95 -8.45 -17.75
CA VAL A 103 20.81 -9.21 -18.29
C VAL A 103 21.20 -10.07 -19.51
N TYR A 104 22.19 -9.64 -20.31
CA TYR A 104 22.58 -10.33 -21.55
C TYR A 104 24.09 -10.40 -21.74
N PHE A 105 24.58 -11.63 -21.96
CA PHE A 105 25.96 -11.90 -22.37
C PHE A 105 26.01 -12.25 -23.86
N LEU A 106 26.68 -11.44 -24.67
CA LEU A 106 26.95 -11.76 -26.08
C LEU A 106 27.91 -12.95 -26.26
N CYS A 107 28.69 -13.29 -25.22
CA CYS A 107 29.61 -14.42 -25.21
C CYS A 107 29.28 -15.41 -24.09
N LYS A 108 29.06 -16.68 -24.43
CA LYS A 108 28.72 -17.79 -23.51
C LYS A 108 29.81 -18.19 -22.50
N HIS A 109 30.96 -17.52 -22.47
CA HIS A 109 32.03 -17.87 -21.56
C HIS A 109 31.80 -17.26 -20.17
N ARG A 110 31.15 -18.04 -19.29
CA ARG A 110 30.92 -17.76 -17.85
C ARG A 110 32.20 -17.53 -17.01
N GLN A 111 33.37 -17.46 -17.62
CA GLN A 111 34.66 -17.28 -16.93
C GLN A 111 35.24 -15.87 -17.11
N SER A 112 34.65 -15.01 -17.95
CA SER A 112 35.12 -13.63 -18.07
C SER A 112 34.57 -12.80 -16.92
N THR A 113 35.46 -12.20 -16.13
CA THR A 113 35.12 -11.22 -15.09
C THR A 113 34.85 -9.84 -15.66
N SER A 114 34.85 -9.67 -16.98
CA SER A 114 34.59 -8.40 -17.66
C SER A 114 33.64 -8.55 -18.83
N ALA A 115 32.76 -7.56 -19.01
CA ALA A 115 31.87 -7.46 -20.16
C ALA A 115 31.83 -6.04 -20.72
N LEU A 116 31.70 -5.95 -22.04
CA LEU A 116 31.37 -4.71 -22.73
C LEU A 116 29.85 -4.57 -22.71
N VAL A 117 29.35 -3.49 -22.12
CA VAL A 117 27.91 -3.20 -22.01
C VAL A 117 27.63 -1.94 -22.81
N PHE A 118 26.54 -1.95 -23.56
CA PHE A 118 26.10 -0.80 -24.33
C PHE A 118 24.58 -0.69 -24.34
N TRP A 119 24.08 0.54 -24.47
CA TRP A 119 22.65 0.83 -24.62
C TRP A 119 22.46 2.11 -25.42
N PRO A 120 21.35 2.23 -26.17
CA PRO A 120 20.99 3.51 -26.78
C PRO A 120 20.88 4.62 -25.72
N THR A 121 21.38 5.82 -26.01
CA THR A 121 21.40 6.97 -25.08
C THR A 121 20.01 7.29 -24.53
N GLN A 122 18.96 7.13 -25.34
CA GLN A 122 17.55 7.23 -24.94
C GLN A 122 17.07 6.17 -23.92
N HIS A 123 17.93 5.28 -23.44
CA HIS A 123 17.64 4.35 -22.35
C HIS A 123 18.38 4.69 -21.06
N ARG A 124 19.16 5.79 -21.01
CA ARG A 124 19.85 6.24 -19.79
C ARG A 124 18.91 6.39 -18.59
N LEU A 125 17.69 6.90 -18.78
CA LEU A 125 16.69 6.98 -17.71
C LEU A 125 16.26 5.60 -17.22
N ARG A 126 16.17 4.60 -18.10
CA ARG A 126 15.84 3.21 -17.71
C ARG A 126 16.92 2.58 -16.83
N GLN A 127 18.19 2.95 -17.07
CA GLN A 127 19.31 2.43 -16.30
C GLN A 127 19.32 2.93 -14.85
N LEU A 128 18.62 4.03 -14.54
CA LEU A 128 18.49 4.51 -13.16
C LEU A 128 17.60 3.60 -12.31
N GLY A 129 16.71 2.84 -12.94
CA GLY A 129 15.59 2.20 -12.24
C GLY A 129 14.45 3.19 -11.96
N ILE A 130 13.25 2.67 -11.67
CA ILE A 130 12.03 3.49 -11.59
C ILE A 130 12.12 4.60 -10.54
N ALA A 131 12.61 4.31 -9.33
CA ALA A 131 12.60 5.28 -8.22
C ALA A 131 13.50 6.49 -8.54
N ASP A 132 14.73 6.25 -8.98
CA ASP A 132 15.68 7.30 -9.34
C ASP A 132 15.26 8.01 -10.64
N ALA A 133 14.69 7.29 -11.61
CA ALA A 133 14.12 7.90 -12.82
C ALA A 133 12.97 8.85 -12.49
N LEU A 134 12.07 8.48 -11.58
CA LEU A 134 10.95 9.31 -11.14
C LEU A 134 11.47 10.59 -10.47
N ALA A 135 12.38 10.45 -9.50
CA ALA A 135 12.99 11.58 -8.80
C ALA A 135 13.71 12.52 -9.78
N TYR A 136 14.46 11.94 -10.73
CA TYR A 136 15.16 12.71 -11.76
C TYR A 136 14.21 13.55 -12.63
N VAL A 137 13.10 12.94 -13.09
CA VAL A 137 12.10 13.65 -13.89
C VAL A 137 11.42 14.76 -13.09
N GLN A 138 11.16 14.55 -11.80
CA GLN A 138 10.63 15.59 -10.90
C GLN A 138 11.60 16.76 -10.73
N ASP A 139 12.89 16.48 -10.57
CA ASP A 139 13.94 17.50 -10.47
C ASP A 139 14.02 18.34 -11.75
N VAL A 140 14.00 17.70 -12.92
CA VAL A 140 14.00 18.40 -14.23
C VAL A 140 12.76 19.28 -14.38
N LEU A 141 11.57 18.80 -14.01
CA LEU A 141 10.34 19.61 -14.07
C LEU A 141 10.33 20.77 -13.05
N SER A 142 11.03 20.61 -11.93
CA SER A 142 11.17 21.66 -10.91
C SER A 142 12.18 22.75 -11.30
N GLY A 143 12.85 22.62 -12.45
CA GLY A 143 13.90 23.53 -12.90
C GLY A 143 15.21 23.36 -12.12
N ALA A 144 15.41 22.23 -11.43
CA ALA A 144 16.71 21.90 -10.86
C ALA A 144 17.72 21.63 -12.00
N PRO A 145 18.94 22.18 -11.93
CA PRO A 145 19.76 22.45 -13.10
C PRO A 145 20.56 21.22 -13.57
N ASP A 146 20.41 20.88 -14.85
CA ASP A 146 21.41 21.09 -15.92
C ASP A 146 20.66 20.85 -17.25
N ASP A 147 20.27 21.90 -17.98
CA ASP A 147 19.49 21.82 -19.23
C ASP A 147 20.12 20.87 -20.28
N THR A 148 21.39 20.51 -20.10
CA THR A 148 22.17 19.60 -20.95
C THR A 148 21.98 18.12 -20.64
N LEU A 149 21.31 17.74 -19.54
CA LEU A 149 21.21 16.35 -19.10
C LEU A 149 19.79 15.80 -19.23
N LEU A 150 19.11 15.97 -20.36
CA LEU A 150 17.87 15.21 -20.65
C LEU A 150 18.13 13.71 -20.87
N LEU A 151 19.23 13.15 -20.32
CA LEU A 151 19.59 11.73 -20.39
C LEU A 151 19.46 11.14 -21.80
N GLY A 152 19.87 11.89 -22.83
CA GLY A 152 19.79 11.45 -24.22
C GLY A 152 18.43 11.64 -24.92
N TYR A 153 17.41 12.14 -24.22
CA TYR A 153 16.12 12.50 -24.82
C TYR A 153 16.16 13.89 -25.47
N ALA A 154 15.42 14.04 -26.58
CA ALA A 154 15.35 15.30 -27.33
C ALA A 154 14.55 16.39 -26.60
N SER A 155 13.64 16.01 -25.70
CA SER A 155 12.81 16.93 -24.92
C SER A 155 12.38 16.33 -23.58
N VAL A 156 11.98 17.19 -22.63
CA VAL A 156 11.37 16.76 -21.35
C VAL A 156 10.14 15.89 -21.60
N LYS A 157 9.35 16.21 -22.63
CA LYS A 157 8.20 15.42 -23.04
C LYS A 157 8.59 13.99 -23.41
N ASP A 158 9.65 13.81 -24.19
CA ASP A 158 10.11 12.47 -24.61
C ASP A 158 10.66 11.67 -23.43
N MET A 159 11.36 12.34 -22.50
CA MET A 159 11.81 11.73 -21.24
C MET A 159 10.63 11.28 -20.37
N VAL A 160 9.59 12.11 -20.21
CA VAL A 160 8.37 11.74 -19.48
C VAL A 160 7.61 10.62 -20.18
N ALA A 161 7.54 10.63 -21.52
CA ALA A 161 6.95 9.55 -22.29
C ALA A 161 7.69 8.22 -22.05
N ALA A 162 9.01 8.25 -22.01
CA ALA A 162 9.82 7.09 -21.67
C ALA A 162 9.59 6.62 -20.22
N LEU A 163 9.42 7.53 -19.26
CA LEU A 163 9.03 7.17 -17.89
C LEU A 163 7.65 6.50 -17.86
N VAL A 164 6.66 7.05 -18.56
CA VAL A 164 5.31 6.45 -18.66
C VAL A 164 5.39 5.05 -19.26
N GLU A 165 6.21 4.86 -20.29
CA GLU A 165 6.46 3.56 -20.91
C GLU A 165 7.19 2.61 -19.96
N MET A 166 8.19 3.08 -19.19
CA MET A 166 8.86 2.29 -18.16
C MET A 166 7.85 1.78 -17.14
N VAL A 167 7.02 2.65 -16.58
CA VAL A 167 6.01 2.26 -15.59
C VAL A 167 4.93 1.35 -16.20
N GLY A 168 4.60 1.55 -17.48
CA GLY A 168 3.66 0.72 -18.23
C GLY A 168 4.17 -0.67 -18.54
N ASN A 169 5.44 -0.78 -18.89
CA ASN A 169 6.09 -2.04 -19.28
C ASN A 169 6.72 -2.78 -18.08
N ASP A 170 7.05 -2.13 -16.97
CA ASP A 170 7.53 -2.80 -15.74
C ASP A 170 6.41 -3.55 -14.99
N ALA A 171 5.14 -3.28 -15.32
CA ALA A 171 4.03 -4.22 -15.08
C ALA A 171 4.32 -5.62 -15.68
N ASP A 172 5.15 -5.69 -16.73
CA ASP A 172 5.54 -6.91 -17.43
C ASP A 172 6.87 -7.52 -16.95
N LEU A 173 7.73 -6.78 -16.26
CA LEU A 173 8.86 -7.30 -15.46
C LEU A 173 8.48 -7.47 -14.01
N GLY A 174 7.27 -7.98 -13.78
CA GLY A 174 6.91 -8.59 -12.53
C GLY A 174 7.88 -9.69 -12.06
N HIS A 175 9.13 -9.90 -12.49
CA HIS A 175 10.00 -10.92 -11.91
C HIS A 175 10.28 -10.75 -10.40
N ALA A 176 10.29 -9.53 -9.85
CA ALA A 176 10.24 -9.33 -8.40
C ALA A 176 8.85 -9.58 -7.79
N ARG A 177 7.78 -9.44 -8.59
CA ARG A 177 6.35 -9.57 -8.19
C ARG A 177 5.68 -10.91 -8.60
N ARG A 178 6.37 -11.78 -9.37
CA ARG A 178 5.87 -12.99 -10.11
C ARG A 178 6.30 -14.29 -9.47
N HIS A 179 7.05 -14.28 -8.37
CA HIS A 179 7.22 -15.50 -7.58
C HIS A 179 5.87 -16.07 -7.07
N ASN A 180 4.76 -15.33 -7.21
CA ASN A 180 3.39 -15.80 -6.96
C ASN A 180 2.51 -15.87 -8.22
N ARG A 181 3.04 -16.23 -9.40
CA ARG A 181 2.22 -16.53 -10.61
C ARG A 181 1.37 -17.81 -10.50
N GLY A 182 1.11 -18.30 -9.30
CA GLY A 182 0.14 -19.35 -9.01
C GLY A 182 -1.29 -18.83 -8.89
N ARG A 183 -1.85 -18.22 -9.96
CA ARG A 183 -3.26 -17.80 -10.10
C ARG A 183 -3.78 -16.82 -9.02
N VAL A 184 -4.65 -15.91 -9.44
CA VAL A 184 -5.58 -15.12 -8.61
C VAL A 184 -6.44 -15.99 -7.65
N VAL A 185 -6.33 -17.32 -7.70
CA VAL A 185 -7.19 -18.26 -6.98
C VAL A 185 -6.57 -18.87 -5.74
N ASN A 186 -5.23 -18.96 -5.61
CA ASN A 186 -4.65 -19.82 -4.56
C ASN A 186 -3.58 -19.17 -3.68
N HIS A 187 -3.21 -17.91 -3.87
CA HIS A 187 -2.18 -17.27 -3.04
C HIS A 187 -2.75 -16.07 -2.31
N CYS A 188 -3.75 -16.33 -1.48
CA CYS A 188 -4.05 -15.52 -0.32
C CYS A 188 -2.93 -15.73 0.71
N ASN A 189 -1.69 -15.37 0.34
CA ASN A 189 -0.65 -15.23 1.34
C ASN A 189 -1.18 -14.17 2.30
N SER A 190 -1.62 -14.63 3.46
CA SER A 190 -1.78 -13.86 4.69
C SER A 190 -0.90 -12.62 4.59
N LEU A 191 -1.49 -11.43 4.69
CA LEU A 191 -0.76 -10.19 4.96
C LEU A 191 -0.12 -10.33 6.35
N LYS A 192 0.86 -11.22 6.47
CA LYS A 192 2.01 -10.91 7.30
C LYS A 192 2.50 -9.62 6.70
N LEU A 193 2.63 -8.58 7.51
CA LEU A 193 3.34 -7.36 7.16
C LEU A 193 4.63 -7.77 6.47
N THR A 194 4.61 -7.83 5.14
CA THR A 194 5.77 -8.29 4.39
C THR A 194 6.78 -7.16 4.48
N ASP A 195 8.07 -7.49 4.44
CA ASP A 195 9.11 -6.46 4.44
C ASP A 195 8.89 -5.47 3.28
N VAL A 196 8.31 -5.95 2.17
CA VAL A 196 7.90 -5.13 1.02
C VAL A 196 6.77 -4.16 1.36
N TRP A 197 5.71 -4.62 2.03
CA TRP A 197 4.60 -3.74 2.44
C TRP A 197 5.07 -2.71 3.46
N LEU A 198 5.89 -3.12 4.45
CA LEU A 198 6.45 -2.20 5.44
C LEU A 198 7.34 -1.15 4.78
N ALA A 199 8.25 -1.55 3.88
CA ALA A 199 9.08 -0.61 3.12
C ALA A 199 8.24 0.42 2.36
N ARG A 200 7.13 -0.01 1.75
CA ARG A 200 6.20 0.87 1.02
C ARG A 200 5.49 1.91 1.89
N THR A 201 5.34 1.67 3.20
CA THR A 201 4.76 2.71 4.08
C THR A 201 5.66 3.96 4.19
N HIS A 202 6.97 3.79 3.96
CA HIS A 202 7.96 4.86 3.95
C HIS A 202 8.05 5.60 2.61
N GLU A 203 7.55 5.00 1.51
CA GLU A 203 7.44 5.70 0.23
C GLU A 203 6.49 6.89 0.38
N ALA A 204 6.83 8.06 -0.18
CA ALA A 204 6.04 9.27 -0.02
C ALA A 204 4.60 9.06 -0.57
N GLU A 205 4.49 8.49 -1.76
CA GLU A 205 3.24 8.18 -2.44
C GLU A 205 3.44 7.00 -3.41
N PRO A 206 2.35 6.33 -3.86
CA PRO A 206 2.45 5.28 -4.88
C PRO A 206 3.01 5.84 -6.20
N LEU A 207 3.75 5.01 -6.93
CA LEU A 207 4.34 5.38 -8.22
C LEU A 207 3.30 5.97 -9.20
N CYS A 208 2.12 5.35 -9.28
CA CYS A 208 1.03 5.88 -10.11
C CYS A 208 0.62 7.32 -9.73
N ALA A 209 0.62 7.68 -8.44
CA ALA A 209 0.27 9.03 -8.00
C ALA A 209 1.35 10.06 -8.43
N SER A 210 2.62 9.71 -8.31
CA SER A 210 3.72 10.57 -8.74
C SER A 210 3.76 10.78 -10.25
N VAL A 211 3.55 9.73 -11.05
CA VAL A 211 3.51 9.87 -12.51
C VAL A 211 2.32 10.74 -12.94
N LEU A 212 1.16 10.59 -12.30
CA LEU A 212 0.02 11.48 -12.56
C LEU A 212 0.33 12.94 -12.19
N GLN A 213 1.07 13.19 -11.11
CA GLN A 213 1.51 14.53 -10.75
C GLN A 213 2.45 15.12 -11.80
N ILE A 214 3.47 14.36 -12.25
CA ILE A 214 4.37 14.75 -13.35
C ILE A 214 3.58 15.13 -14.61
N LEU A 215 2.56 14.35 -14.96
CA LEU A 215 1.73 14.58 -16.15
C LEU A 215 0.80 15.80 -15.99
N LEU A 216 0.36 16.10 -14.77
CA LEU A 216 -0.36 17.33 -14.44
C LEU A 216 0.56 18.56 -14.55
N ASP A 217 1.81 18.44 -14.11
CA ASP A 217 2.81 19.51 -14.15
C ASP A 217 3.28 19.78 -15.59
N LEU A 218 3.44 18.73 -16.40
CA LEU A 218 3.79 18.83 -17.82
C LEU A 218 2.65 19.39 -18.70
N ASP A 219 1.40 19.35 -18.22
CA ASP A 219 0.19 19.78 -18.94
C ASP A 219 -0.03 19.10 -20.30
N HIS A 220 0.25 17.79 -20.41
CA HIS A 220 0.21 17.08 -21.69
C HIS A 220 -0.82 15.93 -21.75
N VAL A 221 -2.05 16.26 -22.15
CA VAL A 221 -3.21 15.33 -22.15
C VAL A 221 -2.98 13.99 -22.86
N SER A 222 -2.25 13.95 -23.99
CA SER A 222 -2.03 12.68 -24.71
C SER A 222 -1.13 11.70 -23.95
N LEU A 223 -0.13 12.21 -23.21
CA LEU A 223 0.73 11.36 -22.38
C LEU A 223 -0.04 10.91 -21.13
N LEU A 224 -0.93 11.75 -20.62
CA LEU A 224 -1.86 11.35 -19.57
C LEU A 224 -2.79 10.23 -20.01
N GLN A 225 -3.39 10.33 -21.19
CA GLN A 225 -4.19 9.24 -21.77
C GLN A 225 -3.35 7.97 -21.88
N GLN A 226 -2.16 8.04 -22.49
CA GLN A 226 -1.26 6.91 -22.60
C GLN A 226 -0.89 6.29 -21.24
N CYS A 227 -0.66 7.10 -20.20
CA CYS A 227 -0.36 6.61 -18.86
C CYS A 227 -1.55 5.90 -18.21
N LEU A 228 -2.75 6.45 -18.35
CA LEU A 228 -3.99 5.82 -17.86
C LEU A 228 -4.27 4.52 -18.63
N ASP A 229 -3.93 4.49 -19.93
CA ASP A 229 -4.09 3.34 -20.82
C ASP A 229 -3.11 2.20 -20.49
N LEU A 230 -1.83 2.51 -20.27
CA LEU A 230 -0.75 1.52 -20.15
C LEU A 230 -0.37 1.18 -18.70
N SER A 231 -0.30 2.18 -17.81
CA SER A 231 0.67 2.11 -16.70
C SER A 231 0.09 2.11 -15.31
N ALA A 232 -1.16 2.52 -15.13
CA ALA A 232 -1.77 2.51 -13.81
C ALA A 232 -2.25 1.08 -13.47
N GLU A 233 -1.38 0.24 -12.93
CA GLU A 233 -1.77 -0.94 -12.15
C GLU A 233 -2.37 -0.49 -10.81
N ASN A 234 -3.27 -1.29 -10.24
CA ASN A 234 -3.70 -1.08 -8.87
C ASN A 234 -2.67 -1.74 -7.94
N GLU A 235 -1.67 -0.96 -7.54
CA GLU A 235 -0.56 -1.44 -6.72
C GLU A 235 -1.03 -1.87 -5.34
N ASP A 236 -0.39 -2.89 -4.77
CA ASP A 236 -0.50 -3.20 -3.35
C ASP A 236 0.30 -2.17 -2.52
N HIS A 237 -0.23 -0.96 -2.39
CA HIS A 237 0.41 0.16 -1.70
C HIS A 237 -0.52 0.73 -0.60
N PRO A 238 -0.04 0.96 0.64
CA PRO A 238 -0.87 1.46 1.74
C PRO A 238 -1.50 2.84 1.46
N LYS A 239 -0.81 3.66 0.67
CA LYS A 239 -1.25 5.01 0.29
C LYS A 239 -1.98 5.09 -1.07
N MET A 240 -2.61 4.00 -1.54
CA MET A 240 -3.36 4.03 -2.81
C MET A 240 -4.47 5.10 -2.85
N HIS A 241 -4.94 5.57 -1.70
CA HIS A 241 -5.88 6.70 -1.62
C HIS A 241 -5.32 8.01 -2.22
N LEU A 242 -3.99 8.17 -2.31
CA LEU A 242 -3.35 9.36 -2.91
C LEU A 242 -3.50 9.43 -4.44
N VAL A 243 -3.85 8.33 -5.11
CA VAL A 243 -4.14 8.33 -6.55
C VAL A 243 -5.45 9.09 -6.84
N GLY A 244 -6.43 9.02 -5.93
CA GLY A 244 -7.74 9.64 -6.10
C GLY A 244 -7.70 11.15 -6.38
N PRO A 245 -7.02 11.97 -5.54
CA PRO A 245 -6.88 13.41 -5.77
C PRO A 245 -6.22 13.75 -7.11
N LYS A 246 -5.24 12.96 -7.57
CA LYS A 246 -4.55 13.19 -8.86
C LYS A 246 -5.47 12.87 -10.04
N VAL A 247 -6.20 11.75 -9.99
CA VAL A 247 -7.21 11.41 -11.01
C VAL A 247 -8.31 12.47 -11.05
N HIS A 248 -8.80 12.92 -9.88
CA HIS A 248 -9.75 14.03 -9.81
C HIS A 248 -9.18 15.31 -10.46
N ALA A 249 -7.93 15.68 -10.15
CA ALA A 249 -7.29 16.86 -10.75
C ALA A 249 -7.17 16.74 -12.27
N CYS A 250 -6.80 15.57 -12.80
CA CYS A 250 -6.80 15.27 -14.23
C CYS A 250 -8.18 15.47 -14.85
N LEU A 251 -9.21 14.89 -14.25
CA LEU A 251 -10.59 15.00 -14.72
C LEU A 251 -11.10 16.44 -14.66
N ALA A 252 -10.79 17.17 -13.59
CA ALA A 252 -11.17 18.57 -13.41
C ALA A 252 -10.49 19.49 -14.42
N ARG A 253 -9.21 19.25 -14.74
CA ARG A 253 -8.41 20.08 -15.67
C ARG A 253 -8.77 19.82 -17.14
N TYR A 254 -8.81 18.55 -17.56
CA TYR A 254 -8.96 18.18 -18.97
C TYR A 254 -10.39 17.78 -19.38
N GLY A 255 -11.28 17.64 -18.40
CA GLY A 255 -12.67 17.20 -18.59
C GLY A 255 -12.80 15.69 -18.72
N TRP A 256 -13.84 15.12 -18.10
CA TRP A 256 -14.07 13.68 -18.17
C TRP A 256 -14.28 13.17 -19.59
N ALA A 257 -14.99 13.92 -20.44
CA ALA A 257 -15.27 13.49 -21.82
C ALA A 257 -13.98 13.22 -22.63
N THR A 258 -12.93 14.01 -22.41
CA THR A 258 -11.62 13.86 -23.05
C THR A 258 -10.88 12.62 -22.56
N LEU A 259 -10.98 12.33 -21.26
CA LEU A 259 -10.26 11.24 -20.62
C LEU A 259 -11.08 9.94 -20.53
N ALA A 260 -12.35 9.94 -20.93
CA ALA A 260 -13.28 8.82 -20.72
C ALA A 260 -12.75 7.49 -21.24
N PRO A 261 -12.24 7.36 -22.49
CA PRO A 261 -11.73 6.08 -22.99
C PRO A 261 -10.60 5.53 -22.11
N ALA A 262 -9.70 6.41 -21.68
CA ALA A 262 -8.54 6.04 -20.88
C ALA A 262 -8.90 5.68 -19.44
N VAL A 263 -9.86 6.41 -18.85
CA VAL A 263 -10.42 6.10 -17.53
C VAL A 263 -11.20 4.78 -17.56
N ASP A 264 -11.95 4.51 -18.62
CA ASP A 264 -12.66 3.24 -18.79
C ASP A 264 -11.68 2.06 -18.89
N MET A 265 -10.60 2.19 -19.67
CA MET A 265 -9.56 1.15 -19.76
C MET A 265 -8.83 0.96 -18.43
N LEU A 266 -8.51 2.06 -17.73
CA LEU A 266 -7.96 2.02 -16.38
C LEU A 266 -8.87 1.24 -15.42
N LEU A 267 -10.14 1.60 -15.35
CA LEU A 267 -11.11 0.98 -14.43
C LEU A 267 -11.39 -0.47 -14.81
N ALA A 268 -11.44 -0.81 -16.10
CA ALA A 268 -11.56 -2.19 -16.56
C ALA A 268 -10.34 -3.01 -16.12
N ARG A 269 -9.13 -2.50 -16.31
CA ARG A 269 -7.90 -3.17 -15.88
C ARG A 269 -7.89 -3.33 -14.37
N TRP A 270 -8.12 -2.26 -13.61
CA TRP A 270 -8.20 -2.33 -12.15
C TRP A 270 -9.25 -3.34 -11.69
N GLY A 271 -10.46 -3.33 -12.24
CA GLY A 271 -11.48 -4.33 -11.91
C GLY A 271 -11.02 -5.77 -12.14
N ALA A 272 -10.23 -6.01 -13.20
CA ALA A 272 -9.75 -7.33 -13.58
C ALA A 272 -8.49 -7.80 -12.82
N THR A 273 -7.59 -6.89 -12.44
CA THR A 273 -6.25 -7.21 -11.94
C THR A 273 -5.95 -6.78 -10.51
N SER A 274 -6.84 -6.02 -9.85
CA SER A 274 -6.58 -5.52 -8.49
C SER A 274 -6.29 -6.65 -7.51
N PRO A 275 -5.24 -6.53 -6.68
CA PRO A 275 -5.05 -7.33 -5.49
C PRO A 275 -6.27 -7.31 -4.56
N ALA A 276 -6.46 -8.39 -3.80
CA ALA A 276 -7.64 -8.54 -2.93
C ALA A 276 -7.78 -7.42 -1.89
N ASN A 277 -6.66 -6.87 -1.40
CA ASN A 277 -6.63 -5.79 -0.40
C ASN A 277 -6.79 -4.37 -0.98
N THR A 278 -6.65 -4.19 -2.30
CA THR A 278 -6.84 -2.88 -2.96
C THR A 278 -7.99 -2.86 -3.97
N VAL A 279 -8.71 -3.99 -4.14
CA VAL A 279 -9.85 -4.13 -5.07
C VAL A 279 -10.99 -3.12 -4.84
N HIS A 280 -11.05 -2.51 -3.67
CA HIS A 280 -12.05 -1.50 -3.33
C HIS A 280 -11.73 -0.09 -3.82
N ILE A 281 -10.45 0.22 -4.07
CA ILE A 281 -9.99 1.56 -4.43
C ILE A 281 -10.68 2.11 -5.69
N PRO A 282 -10.86 1.33 -6.79
CA PRO A 282 -11.56 1.82 -7.97
C PRO A 282 -13.03 2.20 -7.68
N PHE A 283 -13.70 1.45 -6.81
CA PHE A 283 -15.08 1.73 -6.40
C PHE A 283 -15.16 2.92 -5.44
N ALA A 284 -14.21 3.03 -4.51
CA ALA A 284 -14.09 4.17 -3.61
C ALA A 284 -13.82 5.47 -4.38
N LEU A 285 -12.99 5.43 -5.42
CA LEU A 285 -12.75 6.53 -6.34
C LEU A 285 -14.06 6.99 -7.00
N LEU A 286 -14.80 6.07 -7.65
CA LEU A 286 -16.07 6.40 -8.28
C LEU A 286 -17.10 6.94 -7.28
N ALA A 287 -17.18 6.35 -6.08
CA ALA A 287 -18.08 6.83 -5.02
C ALA A 287 -17.69 8.23 -4.52
N SER A 288 -16.40 8.55 -4.47
CA SER A 288 -15.88 9.87 -4.09
C SER A 288 -16.20 10.92 -5.17
N LEU A 289 -15.94 10.60 -6.44
CA LEU A 289 -16.26 11.46 -7.59
C LEU A 289 -17.78 11.70 -7.71
N ALA A 290 -18.60 10.74 -7.25
CA ALA A 290 -20.05 10.86 -7.16
C ALA A 290 -20.56 11.65 -5.93
N GLY A 291 -19.69 11.99 -4.98
CA GLY A 291 -20.08 12.67 -3.74
C GLY A 291 -20.88 11.80 -2.76
N VAL A 292 -20.79 10.47 -2.88
CA VAL A 292 -21.55 9.54 -2.01
C VAL A 292 -20.66 8.70 -1.09
N ALA A 293 -19.34 8.74 -1.26
CA ALA A 293 -18.40 8.06 -0.36
C ALA A 293 -18.53 8.58 1.07
N ASP A 294 -18.39 7.67 2.03
CA ASP A 294 -18.36 8.04 3.45
C ASP A 294 -17.03 8.69 3.84
N GLU A 295 -15.94 8.12 3.32
CA GLU A 295 -14.57 8.61 3.46
C GLU A 295 -14.07 8.94 2.05
N PRO A 296 -14.39 10.14 1.53
CA PRO A 296 -14.02 10.48 0.16
C PRO A 296 -12.49 10.58 0.03
N ILE A 297 -11.94 9.88 -0.96
CA ILE A 297 -10.50 9.98 -1.29
C ILE A 297 -10.20 11.17 -2.20
N CYS A 298 -11.22 11.79 -2.79
CA CYS A 298 -11.10 13.01 -3.59
C CYS A 298 -12.42 13.81 -3.55
N PRO A 299 -12.40 15.10 -3.95
CA PRO A 299 -13.62 15.89 -4.10
C PRO A 299 -14.58 15.32 -5.18
N PRO A 300 -15.88 15.65 -5.11
CA PRO A 300 -16.86 15.22 -6.10
C PRO A 300 -16.79 16.05 -7.39
N LEU A 301 -17.23 15.47 -8.50
CA LEU A 301 -17.27 16.13 -9.83
C LEU A 301 -18.63 16.76 -10.14
N GLU A 302 -19.36 17.24 -9.15
CA GLU A 302 -20.72 17.79 -9.29
C GLU A 302 -20.81 18.95 -10.30
N HIS A 303 -19.71 19.68 -10.50
CA HIS A 303 -19.65 20.80 -11.42
C HIS A 303 -19.51 20.40 -12.90
N GLN A 304 -19.21 19.13 -13.22
CA GLN A 304 -19.06 18.71 -14.62
C GLN A 304 -20.42 18.40 -15.27
N PRO A 305 -20.64 18.86 -16.51
CA PRO A 305 -21.85 18.51 -17.25
C PRO A 305 -21.90 17.00 -17.46
N ASN A 306 -23.04 16.38 -17.15
CA ASN A 306 -23.26 14.94 -17.29
C ASN A 306 -22.34 14.03 -16.42
N ALA A 307 -21.77 14.55 -15.32
CA ALA A 307 -20.95 13.76 -14.39
C ALA A 307 -21.62 12.45 -13.96
N ARG A 308 -22.92 12.50 -13.68
CA ARG A 308 -23.73 11.33 -13.30
C ARG A 308 -23.77 10.24 -14.38
N GLY A 309 -23.96 10.62 -15.64
CA GLY A 309 -24.00 9.67 -16.76
C GLY A 309 -22.63 9.03 -17.00
N GLN A 310 -21.57 9.82 -16.85
CA GLN A 310 -20.18 9.36 -16.92
C GLN A 310 -19.85 8.37 -15.80
N ILE A 311 -20.23 8.69 -14.55
CA ILE A 311 -20.08 7.79 -13.40
C ILE A 311 -20.87 6.49 -13.62
N ALA A 312 -22.07 6.55 -14.20
CA ALA A 312 -22.86 5.36 -14.51
C ALA A 312 -22.15 4.44 -15.52
N ALA A 313 -21.60 5.01 -16.60
CA ALA A 313 -20.85 4.26 -17.60
C ALA A 313 -19.59 3.63 -16.99
N ALA A 314 -18.80 4.42 -16.26
CA ALA A 314 -17.59 3.97 -15.58
C ALA A 314 -17.85 2.88 -14.53
N TYR A 315 -18.94 3.01 -13.76
CA TYR A 315 -19.39 1.96 -12.84
C TYR A 315 -19.75 0.68 -13.59
N GLY A 316 -20.42 0.80 -14.75
CA GLY A 316 -20.72 -0.33 -15.63
C GLY A 316 -19.46 -1.06 -16.10
N THR A 317 -18.48 -0.33 -16.62
CA THR A 317 -17.17 -0.85 -17.05
C THR A 317 -16.46 -1.58 -15.92
N LEU A 318 -16.34 -0.93 -14.75
CA LEU A 318 -15.67 -1.48 -13.58
C LEU A 318 -16.38 -2.75 -13.07
N ARG A 319 -17.71 -2.75 -13.00
CA ARG A 319 -18.52 -3.91 -12.57
C ARG A 319 -18.42 -5.09 -13.52
N ALA A 320 -18.35 -4.84 -14.83
CA ALA A 320 -18.21 -5.89 -15.82
C ALA A 320 -16.83 -6.57 -15.75
N ALA A 321 -15.78 -5.80 -15.47
CA ALA A 321 -14.43 -6.34 -15.33
C ALA A 321 -14.18 -7.01 -13.97
N CYS A 322 -14.82 -6.54 -12.89
CA CYS A 322 -14.62 -7.06 -11.55
C CYS A 322 -15.46 -8.30 -11.24
N LYS A 323 -14.79 -9.42 -10.94
CA LYS A 323 -15.42 -10.67 -10.47
C LYS A 323 -15.82 -10.58 -8.99
N VAL A 324 -16.81 -9.74 -8.67
CA VAL A 324 -17.22 -9.46 -7.28
C VAL A 324 -17.57 -10.73 -6.49
N SER A 325 -18.26 -11.70 -7.10
CA SER A 325 -18.60 -12.96 -6.43
C SER A 325 -17.35 -13.70 -5.96
N THR A 326 -16.28 -13.67 -6.77
CA THR A 326 -14.98 -14.24 -6.44
C THR A 326 -14.29 -13.49 -5.31
N VAL A 327 -14.30 -12.15 -5.33
CA VAL A 327 -13.72 -11.31 -4.26
C VAL A 327 -14.36 -11.61 -2.91
N ILE A 328 -15.70 -11.71 -2.89
CA ILE A 328 -16.45 -12.01 -1.67
C ILE A 328 -16.21 -13.46 -1.21
N SER A 329 -16.11 -14.42 -2.14
CA SER A 329 -15.91 -15.83 -1.80
C SER A 329 -14.48 -16.19 -1.38
N MET A 330 -13.46 -15.38 -1.72
CA MET A 330 -12.04 -15.65 -1.43
C MET A 330 -11.57 -15.22 -0.03
N CYS A 331 -12.37 -14.43 0.69
CA CYS A 331 -12.04 -13.99 2.04
C CYS A 331 -11.82 -15.07 3.13
N PRO A 332 -12.42 -16.28 3.10
CA PRO A 332 -12.40 -17.17 4.26
C PRO A 332 -11.29 -18.18 4.37
N GLU A 333 -10.70 -18.61 3.25
CA GLU A 333 -9.85 -19.79 3.27
C GLU A 333 -8.51 -19.54 4.00
N TYR A 334 -8.22 -18.29 4.34
CA TYR A 334 -6.96 -17.87 4.94
C TYR A 334 -7.23 -17.04 6.19
N PRO A 335 -7.06 -17.62 7.39
CA PRO A 335 -7.48 -17.00 8.64
C PRO A 335 -6.78 -15.68 9.01
N ASN A 336 -5.95 -15.06 8.16
CA ASN A 336 -5.15 -13.88 8.52
C ASN A 336 -5.13 -12.77 7.44
N ASN A 337 -6.18 -12.59 6.61
CA ASN A 337 -6.17 -11.55 5.57
C ASN A 337 -7.25 -10.46 5.76
N ASN A 338 -7.06 -9.65 6.80
CA ASN A 338 -8.06 -8.67 7.26
C ASN A 338 -8.24 -7.54 6.26
N ALA A 339 -7.14 -7.10 5.63
CA ALA A 339 -7.19 -6.06 4.61
C ALA A 339 -7.99 -6.50 3.37
N ALA A 340 -7.93 -7.78 2.98
CA ALA A 340 -8.78 -8.29 1.89
C ALA A 340 -10.26 -8.32 2.29
N THR A 341 -10.57 -8.69 3.54
CA THR A 341 -11.94 -8.61 4.07
C THR A 341 -12.47 -7.18 4.07
N ASP A 342 -11.66 -6.21 4.50
CA ASP A 342 -12.07 -4.81 4.47
C ASP A 342 -12.20 -4.27 3.07
N ALA A 343 -11.29 -4.63 2.17
CA ALA A 343 -11.41 -4.25 0.78
C ALA A 343 -12.70 -4.83 0.19
N ALA A 344 -13.02 -6.10 0.42
CA ALA A 344 -14.28 -6.66 -0.04
C ALA A 344 -15.49 -5.92 0.54
N MET A 345 -15.46 -5.57 1.82
CA MET A 345 -16.52 -4.81 2.50
C MET A 345 -16.65 -3.38 1.96
N GLN A 346 -15.54 -2.67 1.80
CA GLN A 346 -15.49 -1.31 1.26
C GLN A 346 -15.94 -1.30 -0.20
N LEU A 347 -15.54 -2.30 -1.00
CA LEU A 347 -16.04 -2.49 -2.36
C LEU A 347 -17.56 -2.59 -2.37
N LEU A 348 -18.12 -3.48 -1.55
CA LEU A 348 -19.56 -3.70 -1.49
C LEU A 348 -20.31 -2.46 -0.99
N LYS A 349 -19.80 -1.80 0.06
CA LYS A 349 -20.33 -0.53 0.57
C LYS A 349 -20.40 0.51 -0.54
N ASN A 350 -19.31 0.72 -1.27
CA ASN A 350 -19.23 1.71 -2.34
C ASN A 350 -20.14 1.35 -3.52
N CYS A 351 -20.27 0.08 -3.88
CA CYS A 351 -21.25 -0.38 -4.87
C CYS A 351 -22.69 -0.04 -4.47
N LEU A 352 -23.08 -0.32 -3.22
CA LEU A 352 -24.42 -0.01 -2.71
C LEU A 352 -24.71 1.51 -2.74
N LEU A 353 -23.73 2.32 -2.35
CA LEU A 353 -23.84 3.79 -2.38
C LEU A 353 -23.95 4.32 -3.81
N LEU A 354 -23.17 3.79 -4.75
CA LEU A 354 -23.24 4.13 -6.17
C LEU A 354 -24.58 3.71 -6.79
N GLU A 355 -25.10 2.52 -6.49
CA GLU A 355 -26.40 2.08 -7.00
C GLU A 355 -27.55 2.94 -6.45
N ALA A 356 -27.51 3.29 -5.17
CA ALA A 356 -28.45 4.23 -4.56
C ALA A 356 -28.35 5.63 -5.19
N TYR A 357 -27.12 6.08 -5.47
CA TYR A 357 -26.88 7.32 -6.19
C TYR A 357 -27.53 7.27 -7.57
N LEU A 358 -27.35 6.20 -8.36
CA LEU A 358 -27.72 6.11 -9.77
C LEU A 358 -29.20 5.79 -10.05
N THR A 359 -29.88 5.06 -9.17
CA THR A 359 -31.27 4.55 -9.34
C THR A 359 -32.37 5.62 -9.52
N PRO A 360 -32.39 6.78 -8.83
CA PRO A 360 -33.52 7.72 -8.86
C PRO A 360 -33.87 8.36 -10.21
N ASN A 361 -33.07 8.21 -11.26
CA ASN A 361 -33.27 8.88 -12.55
C ASN A 361 -33.38 7.89 -13.71
N ALA A 362 -34.60 7.67 -14.21
CA ALA A 362 -34.89 6.87 -15.41
C ALA A 362 -34.26 7.41 -16.71
N ASN A 363 -33.63 8.59 -16.67
CA ASN A 363 -33.04 9.27 -17.83
C ASN A 363 -31.54 8.97 -18.05
N VAL A 364 -30.91 8.14 -17.22
CA VAL A 364 -29.55 7.69 -17.50
C VAL A 364 -29.61 6.72 -18.71
N GLN A 365 -29.10 7.16 -19.86
CA GLN A 365 -29.02 6.34 -21.07
C GLN A 365 -28.04 5.18 -20.85
N GLY A 366 -28.56 4.03 -20.42
CA GLY A 366 -27.80 2.81 -20.22
C GLY A 366 -28.47 1.89 -19.20
N THR A 367 -28.49 0.59 -19.47
CA THR A 367 -28.91 -0.39 -18.47
C THR A 367 -27.82 -0.46 -17.40
N LEU A 368 -28.09 0.03 -16.19
CA LEU A 368 -27.23 -0.21 -15.04
C LEU A 368 -27.01 -1.74 -14.89
N PRO A 369 -25.83 -2.16 -14.42
CA PRO A 369 -25.59 -3.57 -14.08
C PRO A 369 -26.68 -4.10 -13.14
N ALA A 370 -26.86 -5.41 -13.12
CA ALA A 370 -27.69 -6.04 -12.10
C ALA A 370 -27.22 -5.60 -10.70
N PRO A 371 -28.15 -5.32 -9.76
CA PRO A 371 -27.81 -4.86 -8.42
C PRO A 371 -26.74 -5.76 -7.79
N ILE A 372 -25.76 -5.16 -7.10
CA ILE A 372 -24.61 -5.87 -6.52
C ILE A 372 -25.03 -7.08 -5.68
N LEU A 373 -26.13 -6.93 -4.93
CA LEU A 373 -26.69 -7.98 -4.07
C LEU A 373 -27.29 -9.17 -4.82
N ALA A 374 -27.62 -9.02 -6.11
CA ALA A 374 -28.05 -10.13 -6.96
C ALA A 374 -26.88 -11.02 -7.40
N CYS A 375 -25.64 -10.49 -7.36
CA CYS A 375 -24.43 -11.24 -7.66
C CYS A 375 -23.89 -12.04 -6.46
N ILE A 376 -24.47 -11.83 -5.28
CA ILE A 376 -24.08 -12.52 -4.05
C ILE A 376 -24.92 -13.79 -3.94
N PRO A 377 -24.31 -14.99 -3.87
CA PRO A 377 -25.04 -16.24 -3.73
C PRO A 377 -25.98 -16.19 -2.52
N ARG A 378 -27.25 -16.54 -2.73
CA ARG A 378 -28.24 -16.62 -1.63
C ARG A 378 -28.21 -17.92 -0.87
N ASN A 379 -27.64 -18.97 -1.47
CA ASN A 379 -27.71 -20.32 -0.92
C ASN A 379 -26.84 -20.43 0.33
N ASP A 380 -27.49 -21.02 1.34
CA ASP A 380 -27.16 -21.06 2.76
C ASP A 380 -25.79 -21.69 3.11
N ASP A 381 -25.33 -21.38 4.33
CA ASP A 381 -24.18 -21.91 5.09
C ASP A 381 -22.74 -21.51 4.72
N SER A 382 -22.49 -20.79 3.63
CA SER A 382 -21.17 -20.15 3.45
C SER A 382 -21.04 -18.86 4.29
N PHE A 383 -20.92 -19.09 5.61
CA PHE A 383 -20.50 -18.20 6.70
C PHE A 383 -19.52 -17.06 6.31
N PRO A 384 -18.54 -17.26 5.41
CA PRO A 384 -17.59 -16.22 5.02
C PRO A 384 -18.14 -14.94 4.40
N SER A 385 -19.19 -15.04 3.61
CA SER A 385 -19.72 -13.90 2.83
C SER A 385 -20.44 -12.88 3.73
N MET A 386 -20.97 -13.33 4.86
CA MET A 386 -21.72 -12.50 5.79
C MET A 386 -20.84 -11.49 6.53
N PHE A 387 -19.54 -11.78 6.70
CA PHE A 387 -18.57 -10.87 7.32
C PHE A 387 -18.26 -9.64 6.48
N VAL A 388 -18.42 -9.76 5.17
CA VAL A 388 -18.27 -8.66 4.23
C VAL A 388 -19.61 -7.96 4.04
N LEU A 389 -20.67 -8.75 3.84
CA LEU A 389 -22.00 -8.27 3.48
C LEU A 389 -22.65 -7.41 4.58
N SER A 390 -22.61 -7.90 5.81
CA SER A 390 -23.32 -7.29 6.94
C SER A 390 -22.80 -5.91 7.31
N PRO A 391 -21.48 -5.72 7.56
CA PRO A 391 -20.96 -4.39 7.83
C PRO A 391 -21.09 -3.45 6.62
N ALA A 392 -20.92 -3.95 5.39
CA ALA A 392 -21.08 -3.14 4.19
C ALA A 392 -22.51 -2.57 4.04
N ILE A 393 -23.53 -3.40 4.28
CA ILE A 393 -24.93 -2.98 4.28
C ILE A 393 -25.18 -1.96 5.39
N ALA A 394 -24.71 -2.23 6.60
CA ALA A 394 -24.92 -1.34 7.75
C ALA A 394 -24.38 0.07 7.48
N PHE A 395 -23.13 0.16 7.01
CA PHE A 395 -22.51 1.44 6.66
C PHE A 395 -23.22 2.13 5.49
N ALA A 396 -23.56 1.38 4.42
CA ALA A 396 -24.22 1.96 3.25
C ALA A 396 -25.60 2.52 3.61
N VAL A 397 -26.41 1.79 4.39
CA VAL A 397 -27.74 2.23 4.83
C VAL A 397 -27.65 3.40 5.80
N ALA A 398 -26.70 3.38 6.74
CA ALA A 398 -26.48 4.51 7.64
C ALA A 398 -26.13 5.78 6.88
N LYS A 399 -25.28 5.66 5.84
CA LYS A 399 -24.85 6.80 5.03
C LYS A 399 -25.95 7.29 4.07
N ASN A 400 -26.69 6.36 3.47
CA ASN A 400 -27.75 6.68 2.52
C ASN A 400 -28.96 5.76 2.71
N PRO A 401 -30.03 6.24 3.38
CA PRO A 401 -31.26 5.46 3.60
C PRO A 401 -31.99 5.04 2.32
N ARG A 402 -31.61 5.56 1.14
CA ARG A 402 -32.19 5.18 -0.16
C ARG A 402 -31.52 3.94 -0.77
N VAL A 403 -30.53 3.35 -0.10
CA VAL A 403 -29.91 2.10 -0.54
C VAL A 403 -30.98 1.02 -0.70
N SER A 404 -31.13 0.53 -1.93
CA SER A 404 -32.07 -0.54 -2.24
C SER A 404 -31.43 -1.89 -1.93
N LEU A 405 -31.98 -2.58 -0.94
CA LEU A 405 -31.54 -3.92 -0.57
C LEU A 405 -32.25 -5.02 -1.38
N GLY A 406 -33.15 -4.64 -2.30
CA GLY A 406 -33.93 -5.59 -3.09
C GLY A 406 -34.80 -6.46 -2.19
N SER A 407 -34.58 -7.78 -2.21
CA SER A 407 -35.28 -8.71 -1.32
C SER A 407 -34.61 -8.91 0.05
N TRP A 408 -33.48 -8.24 0.29
CA TRP A 408 -32.83 -8.27 1.59
C TRP A 408 -33.44 -7.18 2.48
N THR A 409 -33.53 -7.44 3.78
CA THR A 409 -33.73 -6.39 4.79
C THR A 409 -32.54 -6.36 5.74
N VAL A 410 -32.30 -5.21 6.38
CA VAL A 410 -31.31 -5.07 7.46
C VAL A 410 -31.55 -6.15 8.53
N ARG A 411 -32.84 -6.40 8.86
CA ARG A 411 -33.25 -7.45 9.79
C ARG A 411 -32.88 -8.85 9.32
N ASP A 412 -33.10 -9.18 8.05
CA ASP A 412 -32.76 -10.51 7.51
C ASP A 412 -31.24 -10.75 7.52
N VAL A 413 -30.46 -9.75 7.15
CA VAL A 413 -28.99 -9.81 7.16
C VAL A 413 -28.49 -10.02 8.58
N ALA A 414 -29.01 -9.22 9.52
CA ALA A 414 -28.68 -9.34 10.93
C ALA A 414 -28.98 -10.72 11.54
N HIS A 415 -30.16 -11.28 11.27
CA HIS A 415 -30.52 -12.59 11.82
C HIS A 415 -29.60 -13.71 11.32
N ARG A 416 -29.06 -13.60 10.10
CA ARG A 416 -28.13 -14.58 9.52
C ARG A 416 -26.72 -14.54 10.12
N VAL A 417 -26.33 -13.46 10.79
CA VAL A 417 -24.99 -13.29 11.42
C VAL A 417 -24.97 -13.76 12.88
N HIS A 418 -26.14 -14.08 13.44
CA HIS A 418 -26.24 -14.41 14.86
C HIS A 418 -25.41 -15.64 15.23
N GLY A 419 -24.53 -15.51 16.22
CA GLY A 419 -23.68 -16.61 16.72
C GLY A 419 -22.37 -16.84 15.97
N CYS A 420 -22.07 -16.04 14.94
CA CYS A 420 -20.91 -16.21 14.07
C CYS A 420 -19.82 -15.19 14.40
N TYR A 421 -18.99 -15.47 15.41
CA TYR A 421 -18.06 -14.50 15.99
C TYR A 421 -16.59 -14.67 15.58
N ASP A 422 -16.27 -15.38 14.49
CA ASP A 422 -14.92 -15.32 13.88
C ASP A 422 -14.58 -13.93 13.24
N ILE A 423 -15.37 -12.91 13.58
CA ILE A 423 -15.49 -11.56 13.01
C ILE A 423 -14.39 -10.57 13.42
N PHE A 424 -13.49 -10.93 14.32
CA PHE A 424 -12.68 -9.94 15.04
C PHE A 424 -11.39 -9.51 14.37
N LYS A 425 -11.18 -9.91 13.11
CA LYS A 425 -9.88 -9.67 12.48
C LYS A 425 -9.77 -8.28 11.86
N SER A 426 -10.88 -7.58 11.64
CA SER A 426 -10.88 -6.18 11.19
C SER A 426 -11.67 -5.28 12.15
N PRO A 427 -11.07 -4.20 12.66
CA PRO A 427 -11.78 -3.13 13.36
C PRO A 427 -12.93 -2.53 12.53
N VAL A 428 -12.79 -2.41 11.21
CA VAL A 428 -13.82 -1.79 10.37
C VAL A 428 -15.00 -2.73 10.17
N ALA A 429 -14.74 -4.02 9.95
CA ALA A 429 -15.79 -5.04 9.89
C ALA A 429 -16.52 -5.16 11.24
N ALA A 430 -15.79 -5.12 12.36
CA ALA A 430 -16.37 -5.08 13.70
C ALA A 430 -17.28 -3.85 13.86
N ALA A 431 -16.80 -2.65 13.53
CA ALA A 431 -17.58 -1.42 13.60
C ALA A 431 -18.89 -1.49 12.79
N GLY A 432 -18.84 -2.03 11.56
CA GLY A 432 -20.03 -2.17 10.72
C GLY A 432 -21.02 -3.22 11.25
N ASN A 433 -20.55 -4.30 11.86
CA ASN A 433 -21.44 -5.27 12.52
C ASN A 433 -22.11 -4.68 13.76
N LEU A 434 -21.36 -3.96 14.60
CA LEU A 434 -21.92 -3.24 15.75
C LEU A 434 -22.97 -2.20 15.29
N LEU A 435 -22.68 -1.46 14.21
CA LEU A 435 -23.63 -0.54 13.58
C LEU A 435 -24.89 -1.25 13.10
N LEU A 436 -24.76 -2.44 12.49
CA LEU A 436 -25.91 -3.23 12.08
C LEU A 436 -26.83 -3.53 13.26
N ARG A 437 -26.25 -3.89 14.42
CA ARG A 437 -27.05 -4.19 15.62
C ARG A 437 -27.73 -2.97 16.20
N LEU A 438 -27.06 -1.81 16.18
CA LEU A 438 -27.68 -0.54 16.54
C LEU A 438 -28.88 -0.19 15.64
N GLN A 439 -28.84 -0.58 14.37
CA GLN A 439 -29.94 -0.33 13.42
C GLN A 439 -31.15 -1.27 13.59
N LEU A 440 -31.00 -2.40 14.29
CA LEU A 440 -32.10 -3.36 14.49
C LEU A 440 -33.03 -2.98 15.63
N ASP A 441 -32.43 -2.40 16.66
CA ASP A 441 -33.07 -2.08 17.90
C ASP A 441 -32.52 -0.74 18.38
N ASP A 442 -33.37 0.30 18.32
CA ASP A 442 -33.08 1.61 18.92
C ASP A 442 -32.62 1.45 20.36
N GLY A 443 -33.12 0.37 21.02
CA GLY A 443 -32.76 -0.23 22.30
C GLY A 443 -31.29 -0.43 22.59
N GLY A 444 -30.54 -0.84 21.58
CA GLY A 444 -29.20 -1.39 21.76
C GLY A 444 -29.16 -2.68 22.60
N ALA A 445 -30.30 -3.28 22.96
CA ALA A 445 -30.32 -4.49 23.77
C ALA A 445 -29.75 -5.67 22.98
N THR A 446 -30.04 -5.73 21.68
CA THR A 446 -29.42 -6.69 20.76
C THR A 446 -27.90 -6.51 20.68
N LEU A 447 -27.41 -5.27 20.64
CA LEU A 447 -25.98 -5.00 20.64
C LEU A 447 -25.32 -5.52 21.93
N CYS A 448 -25.86 -5.19 23.11
CA CYS A 448 -25.29 -5.64 24.38
C CYS A 448 -25.25 -7.17 24.49
N GLY A 449 -26.35 -7.86 24.20
CA GLY A 449 -26.41 -9.31 24.31
C GLY A 449 -25.44 -10.03 23.37
N GLU A 450 -25.26 -9.51 22.16
CA GLU A 450 -24.24 -10.05 21.25
C GLU A 450 -22.83 -9.68 21.68
N MET A 451 -22.60 -8.47 22.20
CA MET A 451 -21.29 -8.06 22.71
C MET A 451 -20.83 -8.91 23.90
N ASP A 452 -21.71 -9.26 24.83
CA ASP A 452 -21.38 -10.17 25.92
C ASP A 452 -20.95 -11.53 25.37
N THR A 453 -21.72 -12.06 24.41
CA THR A 453 -21.40 -13.33 23.74
C THR A 453 -20.07 -13.24 22.98
N MET A 454 -19.78 -12.11 22.33
CA MET A 454 -18.52 -11.85 21.64
C MET A 454 -17.37 -11.86 22.64
N LEU A 455 -17.44 -11.05 23.69
CA LEU A 455 -16.36 -10.90 24.67
C LEU A 455 -16.08 -12.21 25.41
N ASP A 456 -17.10 -13.02 25.67
CA ASP A 456 -16.97 -14.33 26.32
C ASP A 456 -16.34 -15.39 25.39
N ALA A 457 -16.60 -15.31 24.08
CA ALA A 457 -16.09 -16.28 23.09
C ALA A 457 -14.69 -15.93 22.54
N THR A 458 -14.15 -14.77 22.89
CA THR A 458 -12.97 -14.18 22.24
C THR A 458 -11.74 -14.29 23.12
N ASP A 459 -10.67 -14.89 22.57
CA ASP A 459 -9.34 -14.87 23.20
C ASP A 459 -8.88 -13.41 23.43
N ASP A 460 -8.06 -13.18 24.45
CA ASP A 460 -7.62 -11.82 24.82
C ASP A 460 -7.00 -11.05 23.64
N ASP A 461 -6.32 -11.75 22.73
CA ASP A 461 -5.70 -11.19 21.53
C ASP A 461 -6.71 -10.61 20.52
N MET A 462 -7.94 -11.12 20.51
CA MET A 462 -8.98 -10.73 19.54
C MET A 462 -9.91 -9.65 20.10
N LYS A 463 -9.87 -9.38 21.41
CA LYS A 463 -10.65 -8.31 22.06
C LYS A 463 -10.27 -6.92 21.52
N PHE A 464 -9.04 -6.74 21.05
CA PHE A 464 -8.61 -5.46 20.46
C PHE A 464 -9.33 -5.14 19.15
N GLY A 465 -9.72 -6.14 18.36
CA GLY A 465 -10.55 -5.93 17.18
C GLY A 465 -11.91 -5.34 17.54
N ILE A 466 -12.53 -5.86 18.62
CA ILE A 466 -13.81 -5.36 19.16
C ILE A 466 -13.65 -3.94 19.67
N VAL A 467 -12.68 -3.71 20.55
CA VAL A 467 -12.43 -2.38 21.14
C VAL A 467 -12.16 -1.34 20.06
N SER A 468 -11.30 -1.67 19.09
CA SER A 468 -11.01 -0.80 17.94
C SER A 468 -12.25 -0.57 17.08
N GLY A 469 -13.11 -1.58 16.91
CA GLY A 469 -14.40 -1.45 16.23
C GLY A 469 -15.38 -0.53 16.95
N ILE A 470 -15.46 -0.58 18.29
CA ILE A 470 -16.28 0.34 19.09
C ILE A 470 -15.75 1.77 18.94
N ILE A 471 -14.44 1.97 19.04
CA ILE A 471 -13.80 3.28 18.86
C ILE A 471 -14.11 3.82 17.46
N ALA A 472 -13.92 3.00 16.41
CA ALA A 472 -14.19 3.39 15.03
C ALA A 472 -15.68 3.69 14.77
N LEU A 473 -16.59 2.92 15.36
CA LEU A 473 -18.03 3.17 15.31
C LEU A 473 -18.39 4.51 15.96
N ALA A 474 -17.91 4.74 17.19
CA ALA A 474 -18.27 5.92 17.96
C ALA A 474 -17.66 7.22 17.39
N ALA A 475 -16.55 7.11 16.65
CA ALA A 475 -15.98 8.23 15.90
C ALA A 475 -16.87 8.70 14.73
N ARG A 476 -17.75 7.83 14.22
CA ARG A 476 -18.59 8.10 13.02
C ARG A 476 -20.08 8.21 13.32
N HIS A 477 -20.53 7.63 14.42
CA HIS A 477 -21.95 7.49 14.74
C HIS A 477 -22.24 7.85 16.19
N THR A 478 -23.38 8.50 16.41
CA THR A 478 -23.87 8.82 17.75
C THR A 478 -24.28 7.54 18.48
N ILE A 479 -23.67 7.31 19.62
CA ILE A 479 -23.99 6.16 20.49
C ILE A 479 -25.18 6.52 21.40
N PRO A 480 -26.24 5.68 21.45
CA PRO A 480 -27.34 5.87 22.39
C PRO A 480 -26.87 5.96 23.84
N ALA A 481 -27.37 6.94 24.59
CA ALA A 481 -26.91 7.25 25.96
C ALA A 481 -26.89 6.03 26.91
N ARG A 482 -27.91 5.17 26.82
CA ARG A 482 -28.02 3.94 27.64
C ARG A 482 -26.92 2.90 27.37
N LEU A 483 -26.22 2.99 26.25
CA LEU A 483 -25.14 2.07 25.89
C LEU A 483 -23.78 2.59 26.31
N ILE A 484 -23.66 3.88 26.60
CA ILE A 484 -22.37 4.54 26.85
C ILE A 484 -21.63 3.87 28.00
N GLU A 485 -22.30 3.63 29.13
CA GLU A 485 -21.69 3.00 30.30
C GLU A 485 -21.22 1.56 30.02
N TYR A 486 -22.00 0.79 29.26
CA TYR A 486 -21.61 -0.57 28.86
C TYR A 486 -20.40 -0.55 27.92
N LEU A 487 -20.45 0.25 26.85
CA LEU A 487 -19.36 0.37 25.89
C LEU A 487 -18.09 0.95 26.53
N ALA A 488 -18.22 1.88 27.49
CA ALA A 488 -17.10 2.42 28.24
C ALA A 488 -16.36 1.32 29.03
N ARG A 489 -17.09 0.39 29.68
CA ARG A 489 -16.46 -0.77 30.34
C ARG A 489 -15.71 -1.67 29.37
N VAL A 490 -16.28 -1.91 28.19
CA VAL A 490 -15.61 -2.71 27.15
C VAL A 490 -14.38 -1.98 26.60
N VAL A 491 -14.48 -0.69 26.28
CA VAL A 491 -13.35 0.11 25.78
C VAL A 491 -12.25 0.26 26.84
N ALA A 492 -12.58 0.30 28.13
CA ALA A 492 -11.58 0.29 29.20
C ALA A 492 -10.66 -0.94 29.15
N THR A 493 -11.14 -2.06 28.61
CA THR A 493 -10.29 -3.27 28.38
C THR A 493 -9.15 -3.03 27.39
N ALA A 494 -9.11 -1.90 26.67
CA ALA A 494 -7.96 -1.47 25.87
C ALA A 494 -6.64 -1.53 26.66
N THR A 495 -6.67 -1.28 27.98
CA THR A 495 -5.46 -1.30 28.83
C THR A 495 -4.78 -2.67 28.86
N THR A 496 -5.49 -3.76 28.56
CA THR A 496 -4.88 -5.09 28.48
C THR A 496 -3.84 -5.18 27.36
N CYS A 497 -3.90 -4.30 26.35
CA CYS A 497 -2.91 -4.24 25.26
C CYS A 497 -1.49 -3.99 25.77
N LEU A 498 -1.34 -3.37 26.94
CA LEU A 498 -0.07 -3.10 27.60
C LEU A 498 0.68 -4.40 27.95
N LEU A 499 -0.05 -5.50 28.17
CA LEU A 499 0.48 -6.82 28.50
C LEU A 499 0.30 -7.86 27.39
N THR A 500 -0.43 -7.56 26.32
CA THR A 500 -0.64 -8.52 25.23
C THR A 500 0.65 -8.82 24.47
N THR A 501 0.78 -10.06 24.00
CA THR A 501 1.90 -10.47 23.15
C THR A 501 1.90 -9.79 21.78
N ALA A 502 3.08 -9.70 21.19
CA ALA A 502 3.38 -9.08 19.91
C ALA A 502 2.43 -9.44 18.75
N SER A 503 2.16 -10.73 18.58
CA SER A 503 1.51 -11.27 17.37
C SER A 503 0.05 -10.86 17.22
N ALA A 504 -0.61 -10.48 18.31
CA ALA A 504 -2.00 -10.05 18.31
C ALA A 504 -2.20 -8.66 17.68
N LEU A 505 -1.17 -7.81 17.75
CA LEU A 505 -1.26 -6.39 17.43
C LEU A 505 -0.94 -6.08 15.96
N ASP A 506 -0.15 -6.92 15.29
CA ASP A 506 0.19 -6.73 13.86
C ASP A 506 -1.09 -6.68 12.99
N ILE A 507 -2.17 -7.33 13.43
CA ILE A 507 -3.48 -7.33 12.77
C ILE A 507 -4.07 -5.92 12.68
N VAL A 508 -3.86 -5.07 13.68
CA VAL A 508 -4.49 -3.75 13.75
C VAL A 508 -3.60 -2.61 13.21
N VAL A 509 -2.33 -2.89 12.90
CA VAL A 509 -1.37 -1.91 12.36
C VAL A 509 -1.93 -1.16 11.14
N PRO A 510 -2.51 -1.80 10.11
CA PRO A 510 -2.95 -1.07 8.92
C PRO A 510 -4.06 -0.04 9.17
N TYR A 511 -4.76 -0.10 10.31
CA TYR A 511 -5.90 0.78 10.63
C TYR A 511 -5.50 2.02 11.41
N PHE A 512 -4.41 1.93 12.17
CA PHE A 512 -3.97 3.01 13.05
C PHE A 512 -2.90 3.89 12.42
N PHE A 513 -2.16 3.37 11.44
CA PHE A 513 -1.08 4.10 10.80
C PHE A 513 -1.53 4.74 9.50
N GLN A 514 -1.63 6.07 9.50
CA GLN A 514 -1.77 6.87 8.28
C GLN A 514 -0.41 7.22 7.64
N GLY A 515 0.68 7.07 8.42
CA GLY A 515 2.05 7.38 8.02
C GLY A 515 2.95 6.15 7.89
N PRO A 516 4.28 6.35 7.84
CA PRO A 516 5.25 5.27 7.84
C PRO A 516 5.10 4.39 9.08
N VAL A 517 5.10 3.07 8.88
CA VAL A 517 5.02 2.08 9.95
C VAL A 517 6.44 1.68 10.34
N PRO A 518 6.81 1.67 11.63
CA PRO A 518 8.14 1.23 12.04
C PRO A 518 8.49 -0.15 11.48
N VAL A 519 9.65 -0.24 10.83
CA VAL A 519 10.19 -1.51 10.33
C VAL A 519 10.59 -2.41 11.50
N ASP A 520 11.19 -1.81 12.54
CA ASP A 520 11.50 -2.51 13.77
C ASP A 520 10.22 -3.04 14.43
N LYS A 521 10.25 -4.32 14.78
CA LYS A 521 9.08 -5.01 15.29
C LYS A 521 8.67 -4.49 16.66
N GLU A 522 9.62 -4.27 17.57
CA GLU A 522 9.31 -3.82 18.93
C GLU A 522 8.73 -2.40 18.91
N GLU A 523 9.33 -1.50 18.12
CA GLU A 523 8.83 -0.14 17.93
C GLU A 523 7.41 -0.13 17.34
N ARG A 524 7.16 -0.93 16.30
CA ARG A 524 5.82 -1.06 15.70
C ARG A 524 4.79 -1.51 16.70
N GLU A 525 5.12 -2.50 17.52
CA GLU A 525 4.19 -2.99 18.53
C GLU A 525 3.91 -1.97 19.63
N LEU A 526 4.93 -1.22 20.09
CA LEU A 526 4.76 -0.15 21.07
C LEU A 526 3.86 0.95 20.54
N GLU A 527 4.09 1.35 19.30
CA GLU A 527 3.31 2.38 18.64
C GLU A 527 1.86 1.91 18.41
N THR A 528 1.65 0.64 18.07
CA THR A 528 0.31 0.05 17.96
C THR A 528 -0.45 0.09 19.28
N ARG A 529 0.20 -0.26 20.41
CA ARG A 529 -0.40 -0.13 21.75
C ARG A 529 -0.74 1.32 22.07
N ARG A 530 0.15 2.25 21.72
CA ARG A 530 -0.06 3.69 21.89
C ARG A 530 -1.29 4.17 21.12
N TYR A 531 -1.49 3.71 19.88
CA TYR A 531 -2.69 4.03 19.12
C TYR A 531 -3.98 3.44 19.71
N ILE A 532 -3.96 2.19 20.17
CA ILE A 532 -5.13 1.58 20.83
C ILE A 532 -5.51 2.39 22.08
N MET A 533 -4.53 2.69 22.94
CA MET A 533 -4.74 3.50 24.13
C MET A 533 -5.21 4.92 23.82
N ALA A 534 -4.61 5.56 22.81
CA ALA A 534 -5.03 6.89 22.37
C ALA A 534 -6.46 6.90 21.80
N GLY A 535 -6.85 5.84 21.09
CA GLY A 535 -8.21 5.64 20.60
C GLY A 535 -9.21 5.46 21.73
N ALA A 536 -8.86 4.67 22.76
CA ALA A 536 -9.68 4.50 23.95
C ALA A 536 -9.86 5.83 24.70
N LEU A 537 -8.79 6.58 24.93
CA LEU A 537 -8.86 7.92 25.54
C LEU A 537 -9.69 8.89 24.68
N GLY A 538 -9.57 8.80 23.35
CA GLY A 538 -10.43 9.54 22.42
C GLY A 538 -11.92 9.21 22.58
N PHE A 539 -12.26 7.93 22.75
CA PHE A 539 -13.63 7.49 23.05
C PHE A 539 -14.14 8.09 24.37
N PHE A 540 -13.36 8.00 25.46
CA PHE A 540 -13.77 8.62 26.73
C PHE A 540 -13.92 10.13 26.59
N ASN A 541 -13.01 10.81 25.89
CA ASN A 541 -13.09 12.24 25.68
C ASN A 541 -14.36 12.67 24.94
N GLU A 542 -14.67 12.01 23.82
CA GLU A 542 -15.76 12.44 22.94
C GLU A 542 -17.13 11.87 23.30
N VAL A 543 -17.17 10.64 23.83
CA VAL A 543 -18.41 9.85 23.96
C VAL A 543 -18.78 9.65 25.43
N ALA A 544 -17.80 9.36 26.28
CA ALA A 544 -18.04 8.92 27.66
C ALA A 544 -17.18 9.69 28.70
N PRO A 545 -17.16 11.04 28.73
CA PRO A 545 -16.22 11.79 29.56
C PRO A 545 -16.45 11.60 31.06
N HIS A 546 -17.67 11.22 31.45
CA HIS A 546 -18.07 10.92 32.82
C HIS A 546 -17.76 9.48 33.26
N CYS A 547 -17.21 8.65 32.36
CA CYS A 547 -16.91 7.24 32.62
C CYS A 547 -15.40 6.96 32.73
N GLY A 548 -14.57 8.00 32.90
CA GLY A 548 -13.11 7.87 32.98
C GLY A 548 -12.62 6.87 34.03
N ASP A 549 -13.34 6.71 35.13
CA ASP A 549 -12.99 5.79 36.21
C ASP A 549 -12.89 4.32 35.77
N TYR A 550 -13.58 3.92 34.69
CA TYR A 550 -13.45 2.56 34.17
C TYR A 550 -12.07 2.28 33.59
N ILE A 551 -11.47 3.25 32.87
CA ILE A 551 -10.13 3.05 32.31
C ILE A 551 -9.06 3.00 33.41
N LEU A 552 -9.25 3.75 34.50
CA LEU A 552 -8.38 3.70 35.69
C LEU A 552 -8.47 2.36 36.39
N THR A 553 -9.69 1.94 36.74
CA THR A 553 -9.92 0.66 37.44
C THR A 553 -9.32 -0.51 36.65
N GLN A 554 -9.49 -0.49 35.32
CA GLN A 554 -8.94 -1.53 34.47
C GLN A 554 -7.42 -1.40 34.29
N LEU A 555 -6.85 -0.19 34.28
CA LEU A 555 -5.41 0.02 34.28
C LEU A 555 -4.78 -0.55 35.56
N ASP A 556 -5.32 -0.24 36.74
CA ASP A 556 -4.84 -0.78 38.01
C ASP A 556 -4.87 -2.30 38.02
N THR A 557 -5.99 -2.89 37.59
CA THR A 557 -6.13 -4.34 37.45
C THR A 557 -5.05 -4.95 36.55
N VAL A 558 -4.74 -4.30 35.42
CA VAL A 558 -3.70 -4.75 34.49
C VAL A 558 -2.31 -4.63 35.13
N LEU A 559 -2.01 -3.52 35.79
CA LEU A 559 -0.71 -3.29 36.44
C LEU A 559 -0.48 -4.24 37.61
N GLU A 560 -1.52 -4.57 38.39
CA GLU A 560 -1.48 -5.58 39.45
C GLU A 560 -1.27 -6.99 38.89
N ASN A 561 -2.02 -7.39 37.85
CA ASN A 561 -1.89 -8.71 37.23
C ASN A 561 -0.56 -8.92 36.48
N ALA A 562 0.15 -7.84 36.15
CA ALA A 562 1.51 -7.94 35.63
C ALA A 562 2.46 -8.62 36.65
N GLU A 563 2.11 -8.65 37.95
CA GLU A 563 2.82 -9.37 38.99
C GLU A 563 2.85 -10.88 38.73
N GLY A 564 3.94 -11.34 38.10
CA GLY A 564 4.19 -12.76 37.84
C GLY A 564 4.25 -13.12 36.36
N THR A 565 3.93 -12.17 35.47
CA THR A 565 4.23 -12.32 34.05
C THR A 565 5.65 -11.86 33.77
N ALA A 566 6.33 -12.48 32.79
CA ALA A 566 7.68 -12.08 32.36
C ALA A 566 7.70 -10.73 31.59
N LEU A 567 6.60 -9.97 31.61
CA LEU A 567 6.42 -8.76 30.82
C LEU A 567 6.81 -7.51 31.64
N PRO A 568 7.77 -6.71 31.17
CA PRO A 568 8.27 -5.57 31.95
C PRO A 568 7.23 -4.44 32.04
N ILE A 569 7.05 -3.90 33.25
CA ILE A 569 6.34 -2.63 33.52
C ILE A 569 6.85 -1.48 32.64
N GLU A 570 8.12 -1.52 32.25
CA GLU A 570 8.77 -0.58 31.33
C GLU A 570 8.00 -0.42 30.02
N ARG A 571 7.35 -1.48 29.53
CA ARG A 571 6.54 -1.43 28.31
C ARG A 571 5.31 -0.54 28.50
N ALA A 572 4.59 -0.70 29.61
CA ALA A 572 3.43 0.13 29.91
C ALA A 572 3.81 1.61 30.01
N VAL A 573 4.95 1.90 30.64
CA VAL A 573 5.51 3.25 30.75
C VAL A 573 5.84 3.84 29.38
N ARG A 574 6.52 3.09 28.50
CA ARG A 574 6.85 3.54 27.13
C ARG A 574 5.62 3.84 26.26
N VAL A 575 4.50 3.19 26.54
CA VAL A 575 3.22 3.43 25.85
C VAL A 575 2.50 4.64 26.44
N LEU A 576 2.32 4.67 27.76
CA LEU A 576 1.45 5.63 28.43
C LEU A 576 2.10 7.00 28.68
N LEU A 577 3.41 7.06 28.97
CA LEU A 577 4.06 8.33 29.32
C LEU A 577 3.91 9.40 28.22
N PRO A 578 4.17 9.11 26.92
CA PRO A 578 3.96 10.10 25.86
C PRO A 578 2.49 10.56 25.73
N LEU A 579 1.54 9.66 25.99
CA LEU A 579 0.11 10.00 25.96
C LEU A 579 -0.26 10.93 27.12
N LEU A 580 0.33 10.72 28.31
CA LEU A 580 0.11 11.56 29.48
C LEU A 580 0.76 12.95 29.35
N GLU A 581 1.84 13.07 28.58
CA GLU A 581 2.48 14.35 28.24
C GLU A 581 1.58 15.22 27.35
N GLU A 582 0.88 14.62 26.38
CA GLU A 582 -0.03 15.31 25.45
C GLU A 582 -1.48 15.42 25.95
N PHE A 583 -1.78 14.85 27.12
CA PHE A 583 -3.15 14.53 27.54
C PHE A 583 -4.10 15.73 27.52
N THR A 584 -3.73 16.84 28.15
CA THR A 584 -4.58 18.02 28.26
C THR A 584 -4.85 18.68 26.91
N GLN A 585 -3.88 18.60 25.98
CA GLN A 585 -4.04 19.16 24.64
C GLN A 585 -4.93 18.26 23.78
N ARG A 586 -4.75 16.94 23.88
CA ARG A 586 -5.41 15.97 22.99
C ARG A 586 -6.82 15.58 23.45
N TRP A 587 -7.06 15.56 24.75
CA TRP A 587 -8.35 15.14 25.34
C TRP A 587 -8.88 16.15 26.38
N PRO A 588 -9.26 17.36 25.95
CA PRO A 588 -9.61 18.46 26.85
C PRO A 588 -10.93 18.27 27.62
N LYS A 589 -11.77 17.29 27.26
CA LYS A 589 -13.03 16.99 27.97
C LYS A 589 -12.84 16.01 29.13
N LEU A 590 -11.69 15.34 29.20
CA LEU A 590 -11.34 14.46 30.29
C LEU A 590 -10.87 15.27 31.51
N ALA A 591 -11.22 14.78 32.71
CA ALA A 591 -10.77 15.40 33.95
C ALA A 591 -9.24 15.37 34.04
N VAL A 592 -8.62 16.44 34.53
CA VAL A 592 -7.16 16.47 34.75
C VAL A 592 -6.76 15.42 35.79
N ASP A 593 -7.61 15.20 36.80
CA ASP A 593 -7.39 14.19 37.84
C ASP A 593 -7.21 12.78 37.25
N LEU A 594 -7.90 12.45 36.15
CA LEU A 594 -7.74 11.17 35.44
C LEU A 594 -6.29 10.95 34.97
N ARG A 595 -5.66 12.00 34.41
CA ARG A 595 -4.26 11.96 33.96
C ARG A 595 -3.32 11.74 35.15
N ASP A 596 -3.53 12.51 36.22
CA ASP A 596 -2.66 12.48 37.40
C ASP A 596 -2.80 11.14 38.14
N GLU A 597 -3.99 10.55 38.18
CA GLU A 597 -4.24 9.21 38.72
C GLU A 597 -3.58 8.10 37.87
N MET A 598 -3.68 8.16 36.54
CA MET A 598 -2.96 7.23 35.66
C MET A 598 -1.44 7.30 35.87
N LEU A 599 -0.89 8.51 36.05
CA LEU A 599 0.52 8.72 36.32
C LEU A 599 0.91 8.14 37.69
N ALA A 600 0.10 8.38 38.72
CA ALA A 600 0.32 7.85 40.06
C ALA A 600 0.31 6.31 40.08
N ALA A 601 -0.61 5.68 39.36
CA ALA A 601 -0.68 4.21 39.22
C ALA A 601 0.61 3.64 38.60
N LEU A 602 1.12 4.29 37.54
CA LEU A 602 2.39 3.91 36.91
C LEU A 602 3.59 4.07 37.84
N GLN A 603 3.68 5.20 38.54
CA GLN A 603 4.77 5.48 39.48
C GLN A 603 4.79 4.51 40.65
N ALA A 604 3.63 4.23 41.25
CA ALA A 604 3.50 3.25 42.33
C ALA A 604 4.03 1.88 41.87
N ARG A 605 3.69 1.47 40.65
CA ARG A 605 4.11 0.18 40.10
C ARG A 605 5.61 0.11 39.82
N LEU A 606 6.20 1.18 39.26
CA LEU A 606 7.64 1.28 39.04
C LEU A 606 8.44 1.18 40.35
N GLN A 607 7.95 1.79 41.43
CA GLN A 607 8.60 1.71 42.74
C GLN A 607 8.62 0.28 43.29
N VAL A 608 7.53 -0.48 43.14
CA VAL A 608 7.47 -1.89 43.54
C VAL A 608 8.47 -2.73 42.74
N GLU A 609 8.58 -2.53 41.44
CA GLU A 609 9.50 -3.29 40.59
C GLU A 609 10.98 -2.95 40.86
N SER A 610 11.29 -1.66 41.09
CA SER A 610 12.62 -1.22 41.50
C SER A 610 13.04 -1.85 42.83
N ALA A 611 12.11 -1.96 43.79
CA ALA A 611 12.37 -2.64 45.05
C ALA A 611 12.62 -4.15 44.85
N ARG A 612 11.88 -4.82 43.96
CA ARG A 612 12.11 -6.24 43.65
C ARG A 612 13.49 -6.49 43.02
N SER A 613 13.88 -5.65 42.08
CA SER A 613 15.18 -5.76 41.41
C SER A 613 16.35 -5.52 42.36
N SER A 614 16.21 -4.58 43.31
CA SER A 614 17.25 -4.35 44.31
C SER A 614 17.45 -5.57 45.22
N TRP A 615 16.37 -6.27 45.59
CA TRP A 615 16.44 -7.52 46.38
C TRP A 615 17.04 -8.68 45.57
N ALA A 616 16.70 -8.81 44.30
CA ALA A 616 17.27 -9.84 43.43
C ALA A 616 18.77 -9.64 43.16
N SER A 617 19.24 -8.38 43.18
CA SER A 617 20.65 -8.03 43.01
C SER A 617 21.51 -8.18 44.27
N GLU A 618 20.90 -8.46 45.43
CA GLU A 618 21.65 -8.65 46.67
C GLU A 618 22.39 -10.00 46.60
N PRO A 619 23.75 -10.01 46.56
CA PRO A 619 24.50 -11.24 46.32
C PRO A 619 24.20 -12.24 47.44
N ALA A 620 23.80 -13.45 47.07
CA ALA A 620 23.66 -14.56 48.00
C ALA A 620 24.95 -14.65 48.83
N LYS A 621 24.85 -14.34 50.13
CA LYS A 621 25.97 -14.34 51.09
C LYS A 621 26.56 -15.76 51.12
N GLY A 622 27.52 -16.04 50.24
CA GLY A 622 28.08 -17.37 50.05
C GLY A 622 28.94 -17.57 48.80
N GLU A 623 28.78 -16.77 47.74
CA GLU A 623 29.61 -16.91 46.54
C GLU A 623 30.74 -15.86 46.46
N LEU A 624 31.97 -16.35 46.37
CA LEU A 624 33.17 -15.54 46.16
C LEU A 624 33.10 -14.76 44.84
N PRO A 625 33.63 -13.52 44.78
CA PRO A 625 33.44 -12.63 43.64
C PRO A 625 34.17 -13.15 42.39
N ARG A 626 33.42 -13.45 41.33
CA ARG A 626 33.95 -13.51 39.95
C ARG A 626 33.89 -12.11 39.35
N ALA A 627 35.05 -11.60 38.93
CA ALA A 627 35.17 -10.32 38.27
C ALA A 627 34.50 -10.36 36.88
N THR A 628 33.40 -9.63 36.71
CA THR A 628 32.84 -9.30 35.39
C THR A 628 32.81 -7.80 35.19
N THR A 629 33.28 -7.39 34.01
CA THR A 629 33.45 -6.02 33.52
C THR A 629 32.10 -5.34 33.29
N GLY A 630 31.99 -4.11 33.79
CA GLY A 630 30.74 -3.36 33.91
C GLY A 630 30.13 -2.83 32.61
N GLN A 631 28.81 -2.86 32.59
CA GLN A 631 27.94 -1.94 31.88
C GLN A 631 26.77 -1.63 32.83
N ALA A 632 26.57 -0.36 33.17
CA ALA A 632 25.51 0.10 34.06
C ALA A 632 24.36 0.74 33.25
N PRO A 633 23.08 0.49 33.59
CA PRO A 633 21.96 1.27 33.07
C PRO A 633 21.61 2.40 34.06
N THR A 634 21.74 3.67 33.65
CA THR A 634 21.55 4.85 34.55
C THR A 634 20.54 5.87 34.01
N HIS A 635 19.55 5.46 33.20
CA HIS A 635 18.62 6.43 32.59
C HIS A 635 17.18 6.46 33.14
N LEU A 636 16.79 5.56 34.05
CA LEU A 636 15.39 5.43 34.49
C LEU A 636 15.03 6.20 35.78
N MET A 637 15.96 6.94 36.40
CA MET A 637 15.75 7.59 37.71
C MET A 637 15.52 9.12 37.66
N MET A 638 15.36 9.73 36.48
CA MET A 638 15.10 11.18 36.35
C MET A 638 13.72 11.53 35.76
N LEU A 639 12.77 10.60 35.78
CA LEU A 639 11.35 10.81 35.43
C LEU A 639 10.49 10.47 36.65
#